data_AF-A0A017SS20-F1
#
_entry.id   AF-A0A017SS20-F1
#
_cell.length_a   1.000
_cell.length_b   1.000
_cell.length_c   1.000
_cell.angle_alpha   90.00
_cell.angle_beta   90.00
_cell.angle_gamma   90.00
#
_symmetry.space_group_name_H-M   'P 1'
#
loop_
_entity.id
_entity.type
_entity.pdbx_description
1 polymer ?
#
loop_
_entity_poly.entity_id
_entity_poly.type
_entity_poly.pdbx_seq_one_letter_code
_entity_poly.pdbx_strand_id
1 'polypeptide(L)'
;MASELTVTKVLLEWINSFSLGKTLRATDELTDGIIVWEVLQDIDPQYFLDEIPERNPPDHWVAKWQNLKHIHKLLISYIRHQNDDNLPSGLDPSPDLEAIAEKSSIRETNKLLKLLLIAAISSPNAGTYVQTLQNLTTPTQEGLKDIIEEAHNGQHEPIDIADEDKEDPSKRVKSVDLELQFEERVGKVIAENDRLTHEKKELEKALEDLHNRLARLQENNDTLQNRLASTEDRLVTLKSGKGDLGFNAKALESKSRQQEDLIATQEARLAATQDELDSLRMTVESLRVKNQRFQKLQDDYDELKTEKDQLARKANAAEKYRQKLQASQDFEKENQALKNQIKDLQQQLKDADSQHRWSSEREVELEEYRKVLPRIEQECTEIQDLKKSLEFNNHALGERLKSADEQRERDDEIISELRERIRELEGSPGSPSLTPGAETPKLQGNLQKDFEDIGAKESQLKTENEDLKKEVESLKGPSAHVVSQFEKFSEAFTQTLQLAQTNSTQNEEYWKLFDNYATALKKFAEIQDALGTTKKALDNAYAEAELANKENVDMVHEVKEQNSAELAQLRTEWNERTQRIHHLEAELEASQVLAREACAERDELRGMLDNKQSEMRAEDQETINEMKKLLSEFTAQDGSDNEASGVELARQIAELIDKNIERLAQRAEYIEQQNEHIKSLRERIRNFEEHTDDGISKERELELQRIIDGQTRELALMSSAWFDLQCRIQTNNVTLSRYRHGSSMAEAQKGWLPRQRSGVATSR
;
A
#
# COMPACT_ATOMS: atom_id res chain seq x y z
N MET A 1 -6.10 38.68 29.77
CA MET A 1 -7.20 39.13 28.90
C MET A 1 -7.04 40.60 28.56
N ALA A 2 -7.34 41.54 29.46
CA ALA A 2 -7.26 42.98 29.17
C ALA A 2 -5.84 43.46 28.80
N SER A 3 -4.83 43.07 29.59
CA SER A 3 -3.41 43.34 29.29
C SER A 3 -2.96 42.74 27.97
N GLU A 4 -3.27 41.46 27.73
CA GLU A 4 -2.96 40.74 26.50
C GLU A 4 -3.55 41.43 25.26
N LEU A 5 -4.79 41.93 25.32
CA LEU A 5 -5.41 42.69 24.22
C LEU A 5 -4.72 44.04 23.97
N THR A 6 -4.24 44.73 25.01
CA THR A 6 -3.43 45.94 24.86
C THR A 6 -2.09 45.63 24.18
N VAL A 7 -1.37 44.60 24.65
CA VAL A 7 -0.11 44.11 24.04
C VAL A 7 -0.34 43.71 22.57
N THR A 8 -1.44 43.02 22.28
CA THR A 8 -1.83 42.64 20.90
C THR A 8 -1.99 43.88 20.02
N LYS A 9 -2.70 44.90 20.49
CA LYS A 9 -2.93 46.14 19.73
C LYS A 9 -1.62 46.88 19.45
N VAL A 10 -0.73 46.95 20.45
CA VAL A 10 0.58 47.60 20.36
C VAL A 10 1.47 46.88 19.33
N LEU A 11 1.55 45.55 19.39
CA LEU A 11 2.33 44.75 18.44
C LEU A 11 1.73 44.78 17.02
N LEU A 12 0.40 44.78 16.88
CA LEU A 12 -0.25 44.95 15.57
C LEU A 12 -0.06 46.34 14.98
N GLU A 13 -0.04 47.42 15.78
CA GLU A 13 0.27 48.78 15.28
C GLU A 13 1.73 48.87 14.80
N TRP A 14 2.67 48.21 15.49
CA TRP A 14 4.05 48.09 15.03
C TRP A 14 4.17 47.31 13.71
N ILE A 15 3.54 46.14 13.59
CA ILE A 15 3.58 45.33 12.35
C ILE A 15 2.94 46.09 11.18
N ASN A 16 1.87 46.85 11.42
CA ASN A 16 1.24 47.73 10.43
C ASN A 16 2.11 48.92 9.99
N SER A 17 3.31 49.13 10.56
CA SER A 17 4.29 50.11 10.06
C SER A 17 5.18 49.57 8.92
N PHE A 18 5.21 48.25 8.72
CA PHE A 18 5.88 47.61 7.58
C PHE A 18 5.00 47.71 6.32
N SER A 19 5.61 47.61 5.13
CA SER A 19 4.93 47.84 3.83
C SER A 19 4.11 46.64 3.33
N LEU A 20 3.29 46.04 4.19
CA LEU A 20 2.66 44.72 4.02
C LEU A 20 1.50 44.65 3.01
N GLY A 21 1.19 45.73 2.29
CA GLY A 21 0.08 45.81 1.32
C GLY A 21 -1.35 45.72 1.89
N LYS A 22 -1.52 45.19 3.10
CA LYS A 22 -2.79 45.07 3.86
C LYS A 22 -2.61 45.59 5.29
N THR A 23 -3.67 46.15 5.87
CA THR A 23 -3.68 46.59 7.28
C THR A 23 -4.32 45.53 8.17
N LEU A 24 -3.52 44.92 9.05
CA LEU A 24 -3.94 43.83 9.93
C LEU A 24 -4.85 44.36 11.05
N ARG A 25 -5.91 43.63 11.36
CA ARG A 25 -6.89 43.96 12.42
C ARG A 25 -7.02 42.87 13.48
N ALA A 26 -6.59 41.64 13.19
CA ALA A 26 -6.59 40.53 14.13
C ALA A 26 -5.28 39.72 14.04
N THR A 27 -4.96 38.98 15.11
CA THR A 27 -3.87 38.00 15.14
C THR A 27 -4.09 36.83 14.19
N ASP A 28 -5.35 36.53 13.87
CA ASP A 28 -5.77 35.40 13.03
C ASP A 28 -5.14 35.51 11.62
N GLU A 29 -4.93 36.73 11.13
CA GLU A 29 -4.27 37.05 9.85
C GLU A 29 -2.78 36.68 9.82
N LEU A 30 -2.14 36.45 10.97
CA LEU A 30 -0.73 36.08 11.10
C LEU A 30 -0.51 34.56 11.24
N THR A 31 -1.59 33.78 11.35
CA THR A 31 -1.51 32.34 11.66
C THR A 31 -0.89 31.49 10.56
N ASP A 32 -0.87 31.96 9.31
CA ASP A 32 -0.25 31.28 8.16
C ASP A 32 1.29 31.40 8.10
N GLY A 33 1.86 32.32 8.89
CA GLY A 33 3.28 32.66 8.91
C GLY A 33 3.78 33.51 7.74
N ILE A 34 2.98 33.73 6.69
CA ILE A 34 3.42 34.39 5.45
C ILE A 34 3.84 35.84 5.73
N ILE A 35 3.00 36.59 6.45
CA ILE A 35 3.28 37.98 6.80
C ILE A 35 4.48 38.09 7.75
N VAL A 36 4.63 37.13 8.67
CA VAL A 36 5.77 37.09 9.59
C VAL A 36 7.07 36.85 8.81
N TRP A 37 7.00 36.05 7.73
CA TRP A 37 8.11 35.86 6.80
C TRP A 37 8.41 37.13 5.99
N GLU A 38 7.40 37.82 5.46
CA GLU A 38 7.56 39.12 4.77
C GLU A 38 8.25 40.16 5.68
N VAL A 39 7.86 40.25 6.95
CA VAL A 39 8.51 41.13 7.95
C VAL A 39 9.97 40.72 8.21
N LEU A 40 10.27 39.42 8.31
CA LEU A 40 11.65 38.95 8.49
C LEU A 40 12.53 39.23 7.26
N GLN A 41 11.99 39.09 6.05
CA GLN A 41 12.70 39.44 4.82
C GLN A 41 12.91 40.95 4.65
N ASP A 42 12.07 41.80 5.23
CA ASP A 42 12.33 43.24 5.34
C ASP A 42 13.48 43.52 6.34
N ILE A 43 13.41 42.93 7.54
CA ILE A 43 14.40 43.11 8.63
C ILE A 43 15.82 42.76 8.19
N ASP A 44 16.02 41.56 7.62
CA ASP A 44 17.34 41.10 7.16
C ASP A 44 17.25 40.22 5.89
N PRO A 45 17.26 40.86 4.70
CA PRO A 45 17.27 40.16 3.42
C PRO A 45 18.52 39.29 3.19
N GLN A 46 19.57 39.40 4.01
CA GLN A 46 20.81 38.63 3.86
C GLN A 46 20.80 37.35 4.70
N TYR A 47 20.01 37.30 5.78
CA TYR A 47 19.80 36.10 6.58
C TYR A 47 18.59 35.29 6.12
N PHE A 48 17.46 35.93 5.82
CA PHE A 48 16.20 35.27 5.47
C PHE A 48 16.07 35.00 3.94
N LEU A 49 17.13 34.41 3.36
CA LEU A 49 17.28 34.16 1.91
C LEU A 49 16.43 32.99 1.37
N ASP A 50 15.99 32.08 2.23
CA ASP A 50 15.24 30.88 1.85
C ASP A 50 13.81 31.19 1.37
N GLU A 51 13.07 30.17 0.92
CA GLU A 51 11.63 30.25 0.72
C GLU A 51 10.85 29.60 1.88
N ILE A 52 9.78 30.25 2.33
CA ILE A 52 8.83 29.68 3.29
C ILE A 52 8.24 28.35 2.76
N PRO A 53 8.16 27.27 3.57
CA PRO A 53 7.86 25.91 3.09
C PRO A 53 6.57 25.78 2.26
N GLU A 54 5.48 26.43 2.68
CA GLU A 54 4.22 26.47 1.93
C GLU A 54 3.81 27.94 1.71
N ARG A 55 4.13 28.50 0.54
CA ARG A 55 3.77 29.88 0.14
C ARG A 55 2.25 30.12 0.00
N ASN A 56 1.50 29.08 -0.34
CA ASN A 56 0.03 29.08 -0.42
C ASN A 56 -0.49 27.89 0.40
N PRO A 57 -0.46 27.96 1.74
CA PRO A 57 -0.88 26.85 2.58
C PRO A 57 -2.39 26.61 2.35
N PRO A 58 -2.85 25.36 2.18
CA PRO A 58 -4.27 25.06 2.27
C PRO A 58 -4.79 25.44 3.66
N ASP A 59 -6.10 25.59 3.83
CA ASP A 59 -6.72 25.99 5.11
C ASP A 59 -6.72 24.88 6.19
N HIS A 60 -5.71 24.01 6.15
CA HIS A 60 -5.44 22.94 7.09
C HIS A 60 -4.27 23.36 7.99
N TRP A 61 -4.50 23.40 9.30
CA TRP A 61 -3.58 23.97 10.28
C TRP A 61 -2.15 23.40 10.25
N VAL A 62 -1.95 22.15 9.80
CA VAL A 62 -0.61 21.52 9.73
C VAL A 62 0.32 22.25 8.74
N ALA A 63 -0.21 22.84 7.67
CA ALA A 63 0.59 23.65 6.73
C ALA A 63 1.08 24.94 7.40
N LYS A 64 0.13 25.66 8.04
CA LYS A 64 0.37 26.85 8.86
C LYS A 64 1.40 26.57 9.97
N TRP A 65 1.28 25.43 10.65
CA TRP A 65 2.22 24.97 11.68
C TRP A 65 3.63 24.70 11.15
N GLN A 66 3.76 24.09 9.96
CA GLN A 66 5.08 23.87 9.34
C GLN A 66 5.77 25.19 8.98
N ASN A 67 5.03 26.16 8.42
CA ASN A 67 5.52 27.52 8.19
C ASN A 67 6.01 28.18 9.49
N LEU A 68 5.15 28.23 10.53
CA LEU A 68 5.49 28.81 11.83
C LEU A 68 6.70 28.13 12.49
N LYS A 69 6.85 26.81 12.33
CA LYS A 69 7.98 26.03 12.87
C LYS A 69 9.30 26.30 12.13
N HIS A 70 9.25 26.55 10.83
CA HIS A 70 10.41 27.00 10.06
C HIS A 70 10.83 28.42 10.49
N ILE A 71 9.85 29.34 10.55
CA ILE A 71 10.02 30.73 11.02
C ILE A 71 10.64 30.76 12.42
N HIS A 72 10.04 30.09 13.40
CA HIS A 72 10.49 30.08 14.79
C HIS A 72 11.92 29.54 14.94
N LYS A 73 12.26 28.46 14.21
CA LYS A 73 13.63 27.91 14.22
C LYS A 73 14.65 28.94 13.72
N LEU A 74 14.40 29.59 12.59
CA LEU A 74 15.30 30.61 12.04
C LEU A 74 15.36 31.85 12.94
N LEU A 75 14.22 32.27 13.51
CA LEU A 75 14.10 33.40 14.41
C LEU A 75 14.93 33.23 15.69
N ILE A 76 14.82 32.09 16.38
CA ILE A 76 15.65 31.79 17.56
C ILE A 76 17.13 31.66 17.18
N SER A 77 17.44 31.08 16.02
CA SER A 77 18.82 30.98 15.51
C SER A 77 19.42 32.36 15.20
N TYR A 78 18.62 33.29 14.68
CA TYR A 78 19.03 34.66 14.38
C TYR A 78 19.30 35.46 15.67
N ILE A 79 18.36 35.45 16.61
CA ILE A 79 18.50 36.19 17.87
C ILE A 79 19.75 35.71 18.64
N ARG A 80 20.02 34.40 18.67
CA ARG A 80 21.27 33.85 19.23
C ARG A 80 22.51 34.35 18.51
N HIS A 81 22.51 34.30 17.17
CA HIS A 81 23.67 34.71 16.36
C HIS A 81 24.03 36.20 16.56
N GLN A 82 23.04 37.07 16.78
CA GLN A 82 23.26 38.51 16.98
C GLN A 82 23.55 38.90 18.46
N ASN A 83 23.33 38.01 19.43
CA ASN A 83 23.47 38.30 20.87
C ASN A 83 24.45 37.34 21.59
N ASP A 84 25.56 36.98 20.94
CA ASP A 84 26.63 36.11 21.49
C ASP A 84 26.11 34.78 22.07
N ASP A 85 25.18 34.11 21.36
CA ASP A 85 24.47 32.87 21.70
C ASP A 85 23.63 32.91 23.01
N ASN A 86 23.47 34.09 23.61
CA ASN A 86 22.54 34.33 24.70
C ASN A 86 21.15 34.72 24.15
N LEU A 87 20.11 34.39 24.92
CA LEU A 87 18.74 34.89 24.70
C LEU A 87 18.36 35.81 25.87
N PRO A 88 17.67 36.95 25.64
CA PRO A 88 17.20 37.82 26.72
C PRO A 88 16.37 37.07 27.77
N SER A 89 16.65 37.29 29.06
CA SER A 89 16.17 36.43 30.15
C SER A 89 14.68 36.54 30.46
N GLY A 90 14.01 37.62 30.04
CA GLY A 90 12.55 37.80 30.15
C GLY A 90 11.77 37.29 28.93
N LEU A 91 12.44 36.71 27.92
CA LEU A 91 11.84 36.34 26.64
C LEU A 91 11.56 34.83 26.56
N ASP A 92 10.27 34.44 26.50
CA ASP A 92 9.88 33.04 26.33
C ASP A 92 10.37 32.50 24.96
N PRO A 93 11.31 31.52 24.93
CA PRO A 93 11.83 30.95 23.69
C PRO A 93 10.81 30.05 22.96
N SER A 94 9.68 29.74 23.60
CA SER A 94 8.82 28.59 23.30
C SER A 94 7.33 28.96 23.22
N PRO A 95 6.91 29.80 22.25
CA PRO A 95 5.50 29.93 21.90
C PRO A 95 4.92 28.59 21.43
N ASP A 96 3.70 28.26 21.87
CA ASP A 96 2.97 27.09 21.35
C ASP A 96 2.45 27.36 19.94
N LEU A 97 3.26 26.98 18.95
CA LEU A 97 2.97 27.12 17.53
C LEU A 97 1.75 26.30 17.06
N GLU A 98 1.38 25.24 17.79
CA GLU A 98 0.19 24.42 17.48
C GLU A 98 -1.07 25.17 17.92
N ALA A 99 -1.05 25.81 19.10
CA ALA A 99 -2.11 26.72 19.53
C ALA A 99 -2.23 27.99 18.67
N ILE A 100 -1.16 28.46 18.00
CA ILE A 100 -1.28 29.51 16.97
C ILE A 100 -1.98 28.95 15.72
N ALA A 101 -1.48 27.85 15.16
CA ALA A 101 -1.93 27.34 13.86
C ALA A 101 -3.34 26.72 13.86
N GLU A 102 -3.72 26.00 14.93
CA GLU A 102 -5.04 25.35 15.05
C GLU A 102 -6.06 26.25 15.76
N LYS A 103 -5.63 26.95 16.84
CA LYS A 103 -6.54 27.62 17.79
C LYS A 103 -6.52 29.15 17.72
N SER A 104 -5.72 29.74 16.82
CA SER A 104 -5.53 31.20 16.68
C SER A 104 -5.22 31.91 18.02
N SER A 105 -4.39 31.28 18.85
CA SER A 105 -4.13 31.74 20.23
C SER A 105 -3.45 33.12 20.26
N ILE A 106 -4.21 34.13 20.69
CA ILE A 106 -3.73 35.52 20.85
C ILE A 106 -2.47 35.58 21.74
N ARG A 107 -2.47 34.84 22.86
CA ARG A 107 -1.33 34.80 23.80
C ARG A 107 -0.06 34.30 23.14
N GLU A 108 -0.13 33.16 22.46
CA GLU A 108 1.04 32.52 21.88
C GLU A 108 1.51 33.25 20.61
N THR A 109 0.57 33.84 19.86
CA THR A 109 0.88 34.78 18.77
C THR A 109 1.65 35.98 19.31
N ASN A 110 1.21 36.60 20.41
CA ASN A 110 1.93 37.72 21.03
C ASN A 110 3.35 37.34 21.47
N LYS A 111 3.60 36.12 21.96
CA LYS A 111 4.97 35.65 22.24
C LYS A 111 5.82 35.57 20.97
N LEU A 112 5.29 35.00 19.88
CA LEU A 112 5.98 34.93 18.60
C LEU A 112 6.28 36.34 18.04
N LEU A 113 5.36 37.29 18.23
CA LEU A 113 5.56 38.69 17.86
C LEU A 113 6.54 39.44 18.77
N LYS A 114 6.65 39.08 20.06
CA LYS A 114 7.74 39.55 20.93
C LYS A 114 9.10 39.04 20.42
N LEU A 115 9.22 37.77 20.05
CA LEU A 115 10.44 37.24 19.41
C LEU A 115 10.79 38.01 18.13
N LEU A 116 9.79 38.30 17.28
CA LEU A 116 9.95 39.09 16.05
C LEU A 116 10.44 40.52 16.32
N LEU A 117 9.89 41.19 17.34
CA LEU A 117 10.32 42.53 17.77
C LEU A 117 11.78 42.53 18.27
N ILE A 118 12.17 41.52 19.06
CA ILE A 118 13.56 41.39 19.53
C ILE A 118 14.52 41.13 18.35
N ALA A 119 14.15 40.30 17.38
CA ALA A 119 14.95 40.12 16.17
C ALA A 119 15.10 41.41 15.35
N ALA A 120 14.05 42.24 15.24
CA ALA A 120 14.12 43.52 14.54
C ALA A 120 15.14 44.49 15.17
N ILE A 121 15.17 44.58 16.51
CA ILE A 121 16.11 45.47 17.23
C ILE A 121 17.52 44.87 17.42
N SER A 122 17.69 43.56 17.30
CA SER A 122 19.01 42.90 17.20
C SER A 122 19.56 42.83 15.77
N SER A 123 18.84 43.33 14.76
CA SER A 123 19.28 43.27 13.37
C SER A 123 20.40 44.27 13.04
N PRO A 124 21.24 44.04 12.01
CA PRO A 124 22.19 45.03 11.50
C PRO A 124 21.53 46.35 11.07
N ASN A 125 20.24 46.27 10.72
CA ASN A 125 19.40 47.39 10.30
C ASN A 125 18.65 48.07 11.46
N ALA A 126 18.86 47.68 12.72
CA ALA A 126 18.07 48.13 13.87
C ALA A 126 17.90 49.65 13.98
N GLY A 127 18.86 50.44 13.49
CA GLY A 127 18.76 51.91 13.42
C GLY A 127 17.56 52.44 12.61
N THR A 128 17.16 51.77 11.51
CA THR A 128 15.96 52.17 10.75
C THR A 128 14.68 51.75 11.48
N TYR A 129 14.65 50.57 12.08
CA TYR A 129 13.48 50.08 12.85
C TYR A 129 13.25 50.86 14.14
N VAL A 130 14.32 51.29 14.83
CA VAL A 130 14.22 52.24 15.96
C VAL A 130 13.68 53.60 15.48
N GLN A 131 13.98 54.02 14.25
CA GLN A 131 13.41 55.24 13.68
C GLN A 131 11.94 55.07 13.24
N THR A 132 11.50 53.90 12.76
CA THR A 132 10.07 53.66 12.47
C THR A 132 9.26 53.53 13.76
N LEU A 133 9.80 52.87 14.80
CA LEU A 133 9.24 52.83 16.15
C LEU A 133 8.95 54.25 16.70
N GLN A 134 9.86 55.20 16.51
CA GLN A 134 9.70 56.61 16.92
C GLN A 134 8.59 57.38 16.15
N ASN A 135 8.03 56.82 15.07
CA ASN A 135 6.93 57.42 14.31
C ASN A 135 5.54 56.84 14.68
N LEU A 136 5.47 55.83 15.55
CA LEU A 136 4.21 55.24 16.04
C LEU A 136 3.48 56.17 17.03
N THR A 137 2.23 55.84 17.42
CA THR A 137 1.55 56.65 18.43
C THR A 137 2.20 56.51 19.82
N THR A 138 2.23 57.59 20.61
CA THR A 138 2.86 57.61 21.94
C THR A 138 2.52 56.41 22.85
N PRO A 139 1.24 56.00 23.06
CA PRO A 139 0.93 54.82 23.89
C PRO A 139 1.46 53.50 23.30
N THR A 140 1.68 53.43 21.99
CA THR A 140 2.29 52.29 21.33
C THR A 140 3.82 52.34 21.43
N GLN A 141 4.44 53.52 21.44
CA GLN A 141 5.86 53.67 21.78
C GLN A 141 6.14 53.26 23.24
N GLU A 142 5.30 53.71 24.17
CA GLU A 142 5.35 53.33 25.59
C GLU A 142 5.20 51.81 25.74
N GLY A 143 4.14 51.22 25.18
CA GLY A 143 3.93 49.76 25.25
C GLY A 143 5.04 48.92 24.59
N LEU A 144 5.68 49.39 23.51
CA LEU A 144 6.81 48.68 22.89
C LEU A 144 8.09 48.80 23.72
N LYS A 145 8.34 49.97 24.33
CA LYS A 145 9.43 50.16 25.30
C LYS A 145 9.26 49.19 26.47
N ASP A 146 8.07 49.13 27.06
CA ASP A 146 7.79 48.25 28.20
C ASP A 146 7.99 46.77 27.84
N ILE A 147 7.55 46.33 26.65
CA ILE A 147 7.78 44.98 26.12
C ILE A 147 9.28 44.67 25.93
N ILE A 148 10.08 45.65 25.47
CA ILE A 148 11.51 45.49 25.24
C ILE A 148 12.27 45.45 26.58
N GLU A 149 11.89 46.29 27.55
CA GLU A 149 12.46 46.28 28.90
C GLU A 149 12.07 45.01 29.68
N GLU A 150 10.84 44.52 29.56
CA GLU A 150 10.38 43.22 30.08
C GLU A 150 11.29 42.08 29.58
N ALA A 151 11.54 42.02 28.27
CA ALA A 151 12.34 40.98 27.64
C ALA A 151 13.82 40.99 28.10
N HIS A 152 14.41 42.16 28.33
CA HIS A 152 15.83 42.29 28.70
C HIS A 152 16.10 42.25 30.20
N ASN A 153 15.23 42.84 31.03
CA ASN A 153 15.54 43.07 32.45
C ASN A 153 15.05 41.95 33.39
N GLY A 154 14.08 41.13 32.96
CA GLY A 154 13.79 39.82 33.57
C GLY A 154 13.46 39.82 35.07
N GLN A 155 12.72 40.81 35.59
CA GLN A 155 12.27 40.84 36.99
C GLN A 155 10.78 41.18 37.16
N HIS A 156 10.05 40.24 37.76
CA HIS A 156 8.61 40.29 38.14
C HIS A 156 7.61 40.39 36.97
N GLU A 157 6.37 39.88 37.08
CA GLU A 157 5.65 39.34 38.25
C GLU A 157 5.67 37.80 38.41
N PRO A 158 5.90 37.28 39.63
CA PRO A 158 4.86 36.59 40.38
C PRO A 158 3.81 37.59 40.89
N ILE A 159 2.52 37.26 40.76
CA ILE A 159 1.39 38.17 41.05
C ILE A 159 1.22 38.42 42.56
N ASP A 160 1.05 39.70 42.94
CA ASP A 160 0.56 40.22 44.24
C ASP A 160 1.44 39.97 45.50
N ILE A 161 1.78 40.94 46.38
CA ILE A 161 1.30 42.34 46.60
C ILE A 161 2.45 43.26 47.10
N ALA A 162 2.56 44.47 46.51
CA ALA A 162 3.15 45.77 46.94
C ALA A 162 4.43 45.87 47.84
N ASP A 163 5.45 46.73 47.65
CA ASP A 163 5.82 47.86 46.74
C ASP A 163 6.08 49.23 47.45
N GLU A 164 6.95 50.04 46.83
CA GLU A 164 7.45 51.41 47.08
C GLU A 164 8.21 51.79 48.39
N ASP A 165 9.47 52.20 48.19
CA ASP A 165 10.37 52.86 49.15
C ASP A 165 10.45 54.38 48.81
N LYS A 166 9.95 55.30 49.67
CA LYS A 166 10.24 56.77 49.62
C LYS A 166 10.11 57.51 50.97
N GLU A 167 11.09 58.37 51.28
CA GLU A 167 11.08 59.44 52.31
C GLU A 167 10.10 60.59 51.94
N ASP A 168 9.70 61.58 52.75
CA ASP A 168 9.66 61.96 54.21
C ASP A 168 8.99 63.39 54.23
N PRO A 169 8.51 64.04 55.32
CA PRO A 169 8.36 63.65 56.73
C PRO A 169 6.94 63.75 57.34
N SER A 170 6.90 63.36 58.63
CA SER A 170 5.99 63.88 59.67
C SER A 170 4.53 63.37 59.76
N LYS A 171 4.30 62.62 60.85
CA LYS A 171 3.04 62.50 61.61
C LYS A 171 1.89 61.69 60.96
N ARG A 172 1.84 60.40 61.32
CA ARG A 172 0.96 59.93 62.43
C ARG A 172 1.31 58.51 62.87
N VAL A 173 1.15 58.25 64.18
CA VAL A 173 1.46 56.95 64.81
C VAL A 173 0.40 55.91 64.46
N LYS A 174 0.85 54.74 63.99
CA LYS A 174 0.26 53.42 64.27
C LYS A 174 1.29 52.32 63.97
N SER A 175 1.64 51.57 65.01
CA SER A 175 2.47 50.34 65.04
C SER A 175 2.77 49.68 63.69
N VAL A 176 4.00 49.84 63.22
CA VAL A 176 4.71 48.83 62.42
C VAL A 176 5.26 47.80 63.40
N ASP A 177 5.28 46.52 63.02
CA ASP A 177 5.84 45.47 63.87
C ASP A 177 7.36 45.60 63.98
N LEU A 178 7.89 45.50 65.21
CA LEU A 178 9.32 45.62 65.47
C LEU A 178 10.09 44.37 65.00
N GLU A 179 9.44 43.21 65.05
CA GLU A 179 10.11 41.92 64.88
C GLU A 179 10.70 41.75 63.47
N LEU A 180 9.98 42.18 62.43
CA LEU A 180 10.43 42.08 61.03
C LEU A 180 11.65 42.99 60.71
N GLN A 181 11.74 44.18 61.32
CA GLN A 181 12.93 45.05 61.17
C GLN A 181 14.14 44.53 61.95
N PHE A 182 13.93 43.72 63.00
CA PHE A 182 15.01 42.95 63.59
C PHE A 182 15.40 41.78 62.70
N GLU A 183 14.44 41.04 62.13
CA GLU A 183 14.71 39.88 61.27
C GLU A 183 15.50 40.24 60.00
N GLU A 184 15.16 41.31 59.28
CA GLU A 184 15.90 41.76 58.10
C GLU A 184 17.35 42.18 58.45
N ARG A 185 17.51 42.87 59.59
CA ARG A 185 18.84 43.27 60.11
C ARG A 185 19.65 42.06 60.58
N VAL A 186 18.99 41.08 61.20
CA VAL A 186 19.58 39.80 61.59
C VAL A 186 19.98 39.00 60.35
N GLY A 187 19.18 38.97 59.29
CA GLY A 187 19.53 38.35 58.00
C GLY A 187 20.78 38.97 57.37
N LYS A 188 20.87 40.30 57.33
CA LYS A 188 22.09 41.02 56.86
C LYS A 188 23.32 40.74 57.74
N VAL A 189 23.14 40.64 59.07
CA VAL A 189 24.22 40.27 60.00
C VAL A 189 24.61 38.78 59.88
N ILE A 190 23.67 37.88 59.60
CA ILE A 190 23.93 36.45 59.34
C ILE A 190 24.73 36.31 58.04
N ALA A 191 24.32 36.95 56.95
CA ALA A 191 25.05 36.90 55.68
C ALA A 191 26.50 37.40 55.80
N GLU A 192 26.74 38.48 56.56
CA GLU A 192 28.11 38.96 56.83
C GLU A 192 28.87 38.04 57.79
N ASN A 193 28.20 37.39 58.75
CA ASN A 193 28.82 36.38 59.63
C ASN A 193 29.19 35.11 58.85
N ASP A 194 28.35 34.66 57.92
CA ASP A 194 28.65 33.58 56.99
C ASP A 194 29.83 33.95 56.09
N ARG A 195 29.89 35.18 55.57
CA ARG A 195 31.04 35.70 54.80
C ARG A 195 32.34 35.67 55.63
N LEU A 196 32.30 36.23 56.83
CA LEU A 196 33.46 36.30 57.75
C LEU A 196 33.89 34.91 58.28
N THR A 197 32.97 33.97 58.46
CA THR A 197 33.31 32.60 58.89
C THR A 197 33.92 31.79 57.74
N HIS A 198 33.54 32.05 56.48
CA HIS A 198 34.26 31.50 55.32
C HIS A 198 35.69 32.07 55.22
N GLU A 199 35.87 33.40 55.27
CA GLU A 199 37.20 34.04 55.28
C GLU A 199 38.08 33.51 56.42
N LYS A 200 37.51 33.40 57.63
CA LYS A 200 38.20 32.82 58.79
C LYS A 200 38.64 31.38 58.53
N LYS A 201 37.76 30.54 57.97
CA LYS A 201 38.04 29.12 57.69
C LYS A 201 39.13 28.94 56.62
N GLU A 202 39.21 29.85 55.65
CA GLU A 202 40.31 29.87 54.67
C GLU A 202 41.64 30.29 55.32
N LEU A 203 41.63 31.28 56.21
CA LEU A 203 42.82 31.68 56.98
C LEU A 203 43.29 30.58 57.96
N GLU A 204 42.36 29.90 58.65
CA GLU A 204 42.67 28.74 59.50
C GLU A 204 43.30 27.60 58.68
N LYS A 205 42.78 27.32 57.47
CA LYS A 205 43.39 26.35 56.55
C LYS A 205 44.79 26.78 56.09
N ALA A 206 44.99 28.06 55.74
CA ALA A 206 46.30 28.57 55.31
C ALA A 206 47.35 28.51 56.44
N LEU A 207 46.93 28.73 57.69
CA LEU A 207 47.76 28.55 58.89
C LEU A 207 48.08 27.07 59.13
N GLU A 208 47.13 26.16 58.92
CA GLU A 208 47.34 24.71 59.03
C GLU A 208 48.29 24.19 57.94
N ASP A 209 48.15 24.63 56.68
CA ASP A 209 49.08 24.32 55.59
C ASP A 209 50.51 24.85 55.89
N LEU A 210 50.64 26.01 56.54
CA LEU A 210 51.91 26.54 57.02
C LEU A 210 52.50 25.72 58.18
N HIS A 211 51.70 25.31 59.17
CA HIS A 211 52.16 24.43 60.25
C HIS A 211 52.61 23.07 59.71
N ASN A 212 51.85 22.45 58.81
CA ASN A 212 52.24 21.19 58.17
C ASN A 212 53.53 21.33 57.34
N ARG A 213 53.74 22.46 56.67
CA ARG A 213 55.01 22.76 55.99
C ARG A 213 56.17 22.93 56.98
N LEU A 214 55.94 23.58 58.12
CA LEU A 214 56.95 23.79 59.16
C LEU A 214 57.33 22.45 59.83
N ALA A 215 56.34 21.62 60.19
CA ALA A 215 56.54 20.28 60.73
C ALA A 215 57.34 19.38 59.77
N ARG A 216 57.01 19.37 58.47
CA ARG A 216 57.79 18.65 57.44
C ARG A 216 59.22 19.19 57.28
N LEU A 217 59.46 20.48 57.51
CA LEU A 217 60.79 21.06 57.51
C LEU A 217 61.59 20.72 58.78
N GLN A 218 60.92 20.58 59.93
CA GLN A 218 61.53 20.07 61.16
C GLN A 218 61.88 18.58 61.01
N GLU A 219 60.95 17.73 60.57
CA GLU A 219 61.20 16.31 60.28
C GLU A 219 62.36 16.12 59.26
N ASN A 220 62.44 16.96 58.22
CA ASN A 220 63.56 16.95 57.30
C ASN A 220 64.88 17.35 57.99
N ASN A 221 64.87 18.39 58.82
CA ASN A 221 66.05 18.80 59.60
C ASN A 221 66.51 17.70 60.58
N ASP A 222 65.57 17.09 61.31
CA ASP A 222 65.84 16.02 62.26
C ASP A 222 66.33 14.75 61.55
N THR A 223 65.78 14.38 60.40
CA THR A 223 66.31 13.27 59.58
C THR A 223 67.69 13.58 59.00
N LEU A 224 67.99 14.84 58.66
CA LEU A 224 69.34 15.27 58.25
C LEU A 224 70.33 15.25 59.43
N GLN A 225 69.94 15.69 60.63
CA GLN A 225 70.76 15.60 61.84
C GLN A 225 71.02 14.14 62.24
N ASN A 226 70.00 13.29 62.25
CA ASN A 226 70.14 11.85 62.50
C ASN A 226 71.02 11.16 61.45
N ARG A 227 70.93 11.56 60.17
CA ARG A 227 71.84 11.08 59.12
C ARG A 227 73.26 11.59 59.31
N LEU A 228 73.46 12.85 59.71
CA LEU A 228 74.77 13.42 60.01
C LEU A 228 75.43 12.63 61.15
N ALA A 229 74.76 12.53 62.31
CA ALA A 229 75.22 11.75 63.45
C ALA A 229 75.51 10.29 63.08
N SER A 230 74.65 9.64 62.30
CA SER A 230 74.90 8.27 61.81
C SER A 230 76.11 8.18 60.88
N THR A 231 76.38 9.19 60.03
CA THR A 231 77.60 9.23 59.22
C THR A 231 78.86 9.54 60.05
N GLU A 232 78.74 10.33 61.11
CA GLU A 232 79.82 10.61 62.06
C GLU A 232 80.17 9.35 62.89
N ASP A 233 79.18 8.65 63.44
CA ASP A 233 79.37 7.37 64.14
C ASP A 233 79.97 6.30 63.22
N ARG A 234 79.55 6.24 61.94
CA ARG A 234 80.15 5.35 60.95
C ARG A 234 81.59 5.76 60.61
N LEU A 235 81.90 7.06 60.56
CA LEU A 235 83.27 7.56 60.40
C LEU A 235 84.15 7.26 61.63
N VAL A 236 83.61 7.36 62.84
CA VAL A 236 84.29 6.97 64.09
C VAL A 236 84.52 5.46 64.12
N THR A 237 83.53 4.66 63.75
CA THR A 237 83.63 3.19 63.68
C THR A 237 84.66 2.75 62.64
N LEU A 238 84.68 3.38 61.45
CA LEU A 238 85.69 3.13 60.41
C LEU A 238 87.10 3.56 60.86
N LYS A 239 87.25 4.74 61.49
CA LYS A 239 88.51 5.18 62.10
C LYS A 239 88.98 4.27 63.24
N SER A 240 88.05 3.64 63.97
CA SER A 240 88.35 2.67 65.03
C SER A 240 88.74 1.28 64.50
N GLY A 241 88.67 1.04 63.18
CA GLY A 241 89.23 -0.15 62.53
C GLY A 241 88.62 -1.49 62.94
N LYS A 242 87.40 -1.51 63.50
CA LYS A 242 86.82 -2.68 64.20
C LYS A 242 85.48 -3.14 63.63
N GLY A 243 85.42 -3.34 62.31
CA GLY A 243 84.27 -3.92 61.60
C GLY A 243 84.58 -5.31 61.05
N ASP A 244 83.86 -6.33 61.50
CA ASP A 244 84.01 -7.71 60.98
C ASP A 244 83.34 -7.85 59.61
N LEU A 245 84.17 -7.93 58.56
CA LEU A 245 83.72 -8.04 57.17
C LEU A 245 83.23 -9.45 56.81
N GLY A 246 83.61 -10.49 57.57
CA GLY A 246 83.36 -11.89 57.21
C GLY A 246 81.91 -12.32 57.39
N PHE A 247 81.24 -11.83 58.44
CA PHE A 247 79.84 -12.15 58.71
C PHE A 247 78.88 -11.49 57.72
N ASN A 248 79.11 -10.21 57.43
CA ASN A 248 78.28 -9.43 56.49
C ASN A 248 78.32 -9.99 55.06
N ALA A 249 79.47 -10.50 54.60
CA ALA A 249 79.60 -11.09 53.26
C ALA A 249 78.63 -12.27 53.05
N LYS A 250 78.54 -13.20 54.01
CA LYS A 250 77.64 -14.37 53.92
C LYS A 250 76.17 -13.99 54.04
N ALA A 251 75.84 -13.02 54.89
CA ALA A 251 74.48 -12.50 55.02
C ALA A 251 73.99 -11.78 53.74
N LEU A 252 74.90 -11.08 53.05
CA LEU A 252 74.63 -10.50 51.73
C LEU A 252 74.47 -11.58 50.66
N GLU A 253 75.31 -12.63 50.65
CA GLU A 253 75.19 -13.73 49.69
C GLU A 253 73.85 -14.49 49.84
N SER A 254 73.44 -14.83 51.08
CA SER A 254 72.14 -15.46 51.30
C SER A 254 70.97 -14.57 50.90
N LYS A 255 71.10 -13.25 51.08
CA LYS A 255 70.09 -12.27 50.67
C LYS A 255 70.03 -12.14 49.14
N SER A 256 71.17 -12.18 48.44
CA SER A 256 71.23 -12.19 46.97
C SER A 256 70.44 -13.37 46.42
N ARG A 257 70.72 -14.59 46.90
CA ARG A 257 69.99 -15.80 46.48
C ARG A 257 68.49 -15.71 46.75
N GLN A 258 68.08 -15.20 47.92
CA GLN A 258 66.66 -14.95 48.23
C GLN A 258 66.01 -13.91 47.31
N GLN A 259 66.77 -12.93 46.81
CA GLN A 259 66.29 -11.97 45.82
C GLN A 259 66.25 -12.58 44.40
N GLU A 260 67.21 -13.44 44.04
CA GLU A 260 67.23 -14.20 42.79
C GLU A 260 66.06 -15.21 42.71
N ASP A 261 65.78 -15.95 43.78
CA ASP A 261 64.61 -16.84 43.91
C ASP A 261 63.28 -16.04 43.81
N LEU A 262 63.24 -14.84 44.40
CA LEU A 262 62.08 -13.95 44.34
C LEU A 262 61.89 -13.36 42.93
N ILE A 263 62.97 -13.03 42.22
CA ILE A 263 62.92 -12.59 40.82
C ILE A 263 62.44 -13.75 39.94
N ALA A 264 63.03 -14.93 40.04
CA ALA A 264 62.64 -16.09 39.23
C ALA A 264 61.17 -16.49 39.44
N THR A 265 60.64 -16.38 40.66
CA THR A 265 59.21 -16.64 40.95
C THR A 265 58.29 -15.50 40.47
N GLN A 266 58.77 -14.26 40.41
CA GLN A 266 58.04 -13.14 39.78
C GLN A 266 58.05 -13.26 38.25
N GLU A 267 59.17 -13.62 37.63
CA GLU A 267 59.31 -13.86 36.19
C GLU A 267 58.44 -15.03 35.73
N ALA A 268 58.45 -16.16 36.45
CA ALA A 268 57.58 -17.29 36.17
C ALA A 268 56.08 -16.92 36.30
N ARG A 269 55.73 -16.06 37.25
CA ARG A 269 54.35 -15.54 37.39
C ARG A 269 53.98 -14.59 36.25
N LEU A 270 54.90 -13.71 35.83
CA LEU A 270 54.70 -12.80 34.70
C LEU A 270 54.50 -13.58 33.40
N ALA A 271 55.31 -14.61 33.15
CA ALA A 271 55.16 -15.52 32.02
C ALA A 271 53.78 -16.21 32.02
N ALA A 272 53.37 -16.80 33.15
CA ALA A 272 52.05 -17.41 33.27
C ALA A 272 50.90 -16.41 33.00
N THR A 273 50.99 -15.17 33.52
CA THR A 273 49.98 -14.14 33.23
C THR A 273 50.00 -13.66 31.77
N GLN A 274 51.15 -13.73 31.09
CA GLN A 274 51.26 -13.40 29.67
C GLN A 274 50.62 -14.50 28.80
N ASP A 275 50.89 -15.78 29.10
CA ASP A 275 50.25 -16.93 28.44
C ASP A 275 48.72 -16.90 28.62
N GLU A 276 48.24 -16.61 29.84
CA GLU A 276 46.81 -16.41 30.12
C GLU A 276 46.24 -15.26 29.28
N LEU A 277 46.91 -14.11 29.25
CA LEU A 277 46.47 -12.90 28.55
C LEU A 277 46.44 -13.10 27.02
N ASP A 278 47.42 -13.80 26.44
CA ASP A 278 47.42 -14.12 25.01
C ASP A 278 46.39 -15.21 24.66
N SER A 279 46.12 -16.18 25.55
CA SER A 279 44.99 -17.10 25.39
C SER A 279 43.65 -16.36 25.41
N LEU A 280 43.50 -15.36 26.29
CA LEU A 280 42.32 -14.49 26.35
C LEU A 280 42.19 -13.66 25.07
N ARG A 281 43.26 -13.04 24.55
CA ARG A 281 43.25 -12.35 23.25
C ARG A 281 42.74 -13.27 22.12
N MET A 282 43.22 -14.52 22.06
CA MET A 282 42.80 -15.47 21.02
C MET A 282 41.33 -15.89 21.16
N THR A 283 40.81 -16.03 22.38
CA THR A 283 39.37 -16.29 22.59
C THR A 283 38.50 -15.07 22.24
N VAL A 284 38.93 -13.85 22.58
CA VAL A 284 38.26 -12.61 22.19
C VAL A 284 38.19 -12.45 20.67
N GLU A 285 39.29 -12.68 19.94
CA GLU A 285 39.27 -12.62 18.48
C GLU A 285 38.42 -13.75 17.87
N SER A 286 38.45 -14.95 18.43
CA SER A 286 37.55 -16.04 18.04
C SER A 286 36.07 -15.67 18.21
N LEU A 287 35.73 -14.95 19.29
CA LEU A 287 34.38 -14.44 19.53
C LEU A 287 34.02 -13.28 18.60
N ARG A 288 34.96 -12.37 18.31
CA ARG A 288 34.79 -11.28 17.34
C ARG A 288 34.46 -11.81 15.94
N VAL A 289 35.22 -12.79 15.45
CA VAL A 289 34.97 -13.46 14.15
C VAL A 289 33.65 -14.24 14.14
N LYS A 290 33.24 -14.83 15.28
CA LYS A 290 31.91 -15.47 15.39
C LYS A 290 30.78 -14.44 15.34
N ASN A 291 30.93 -13.31 16.05
CA ASN A 291 29.92 -12.25 16.05
C ASN A 291 29.76 -11.64 14.65
N GLN A 292 30.86 -11.33 13.96
CA GLN A 292 30.84 -10.89 12.55
C GLN A 292 30.14 -11.88 11.60
N ARG A 293 30.18 -13.19 11.88
CA ARG A 293 29.44 -14.20 11.10
C ARG A 293 27.96 -14.27 11.48
N PHE A 294 27.62 -14.02 12.75
CA PHE A 294 26.23 -13.92 13.19
C PHE A 294 25.55 -12.69 12.61
N GLN A 295 26.22 -11.53 12.61
CA GLN A 295 25.72 -10.31 11.97
C GLN A 295 25.42 -10.56 10.49
N LYS A 296 26.41 -11.04 9.72
CA LYS A 296 26.20 -11.37 8.30
C LYS A 296 25.05 -12.34 8.06
N LEU A 297 24.92 -13.37 8.88
CA LEU A 297 23.82 -14.34 8.76
C LEU A 297 22.45 -13.75 9.16
N GLN A 298 22.42 -12.67 9.95
CA GLN A 298 21.22 -11.89 10.22
C GLN A 298 20.91 -10.93 9.07
N ASP A 299 21.93 -10.27 8.52
CA ASP A 299 21.82 -9.41 7.32
C ASP A 299 21.26 -10.23 6.13
N ASP A 300 21.88 -11.39 5.83
CA ASP A 300 21.43 -12.38 4.83
C ASP A 300 19.97 -12.83 5.09
N TYR A 301 19.58 -12.99 6.36
CA TYR A 301 18.24 -13.46 6.75
C TYR A 301 17.17 -12.38 6.55
N ASP A 302 17.45 -11.14 6.92
CA ASP A 302 16.53 -10.03 6.72
C ASP A 302 16.42 -9.65 5.24
N GLU A 303 17.50 -9.76 4.44
CA GLU A 303 17.42 -9.68 2.97
C GLU A 303 16.47 -10.74 2.41
N LEU A 304 16.71 -12.04 2.67
CA LEU A 304 15.86 -13.16 2.25
C LEU A 304 14.39 -13.01 2.70
N LYS A 305 14.16 -12.39 3.85
CA LYS A 305 12.83 -12.09 4.39
C LYS A 305 12.14 -10.96 3.61
N THR A 306 12.86 -9.90 3.22
CA THR A 306 12.29 -8.88 2.31
C THR A 306 12.03 -9.45 0.91
N GLU A 307 12.93 -10.27 0.36
CA GLU A 307 12.71 -10.97 -0.92
C GLU A 307 11.45 -11.83 -0.89
N LYS A 308 11.30 -12.65 0.16
CA LYS A 308 10.11 -13.49 0.38
C LYS A 308 8.83 -12.66 0.42
N ASP A 309 8.82 -11.53 1.12
CA ASP A 309 7.64 -10.68 1.23
C ASP A 309 7.35 -9.92 -0.08
N GLN A 310 8.38 -9.54 -0.85
CA GLN A 310 8.22 -9.06 -2.23
C GLN A 310 7.64 -10.14 -3.15
N LEU A 311 8.12 -11.37 -3.07
CA LEU A 311 7.61 -12.51 -3.85
C LEU A 311 6.17 -12.84 -3.46
N ALA A 312 5.81 -12.76 -2.17
CA ALA A 312 4.42 -12.90 -1.71
C ALA A 312 3.51 -11.78 -2.27
N ARG A 313 3.98 -10.53 -2.31
CA ARG A 313 3.25 -9.42 -2.97
C ARG A 313 3.08 -9.68 -4.48
N LYS A 314 4.13 -10.12 -5.18
CA LYS A 314 4.11 -10.48 -6.61
C LYS A 314 3.15 -11.64 -6.89
N ALA A 315 3.15 -12.69 -6.06
CA ALA A 315 2.22 -13.82 -6.16
C ALA A 315 0.75 -13.40 -5.93
N ASN A 316 0.49 -12.57 -4.91
CA ASN A 316 -0.85 -12.02 -4.65
C ASN A 316 -1.35 -11.11 -5.78
N ALA A 317 -0.45 -10.40 -6.48
CA ALA A 317 -0.79 -9.65 -7.68
C ALA A 317 -1.10 -10.58 -8.87
N ALA A 318 -0.28 -11.62 -9.09
CA ALA A 318 -0.50 -12.61 -10.14
C ALA A 318 -1.84 -13.36 -9.96
N GLU A 319 -2.20 -13.76 -8.74
CA GLU A 319 -3.49 -14.40 -8.45
C GLU A 319 -4.67 -13.45 -8.71
N LYS A 320 -4.55 -12.15 -8.36
CA LYS A 320 -5.56 -11.13 -8.72
C LYS A 320 -5.70 -10.97 -10.24
N TYR A 321 -4.61 -11.01 -11.00
CA TYR A 321 -4.68 -11.00 -12.47
C TYR A 321 -5.30 -12.29 -13.03
N ARG A 322 -4.98 -13.47 -12.45
CA ARG A 322 -5.59 -14.75 -12.82
C ARG A 322 -7.10 -14.75 -12.59
N GLN A 323 -7.56 -14.20 -11.46
CA GLN A 323 -8.98 -14.05 -11.14
C GLN A 323 -9.69 -13.09 -12.10
N LYS A 324 -9.06 -11.96 -12.46
CA LYS A 324 -9.59 -11.04 -13.50
C LYS A 324 -9.68 -11.71 -14.88
N LEU A 325 -8.65 -12.46 -15.27
CA LEU A 325 -8.64 -13.20 -16.54
C LEU A 325 -9.73 -14.27 -16.57
N GLN A 326 -9.90 -15.03 -15.47
CA GLN A 326 -10.97 -16.03 -15.35
C GLN A 326 -12.36 -15.37 -15.47
N ALA A 327 -12.61 -14.27 -14.75
CA ALA A 327 -13.86 -13.52 -14.89
C ALA A 327 -14.08 -12.99 -16.32
N SER A 328 -13.03 -12.51 -16.98
CA SER A 328 -13.11 -12.09 -18.40
C SER A 328 -13.47 -13.23 -19.34
N GLN A 329 -12.92 -14.43 -19.13
CA GLN A 329 -13.28 -15.63 -19.90
C GLN A 329 -14.71 -16.09 -19.62
N ASP A 330 -15.21 -15.93 -18.39
CA ASP A 330 -16.58 -16.28 -18.04
C ASP A 330 -17.59 -15.28 -18.65
N PHE A 331 -17.28 -13.98 -18.66
CA PHE A 331 -18.05 -12.97 -19.43
C PHE A 331 -17.99 -13.20 -20.94
N GLU A 332 -16.88 -13.72 -21.49
CA GLU A 332 -16.78 -14.07 -22.91
C GLU A 332 -17.65 -15.28 -23.27
N LYS A 333 -17.69 -16.31 -22.42
CA LYS A 333 -18.62 -17.44 -22.55
C LYS A 333 -20.08 -16.99 -22.48
N GLU A 334 -20.41 -16.10 -21.54
CA GLU A 334 -21.75 -15.53 -21.39
C GLU A 334 -22.14 -14.71 -22.65
N ASN A 335 -21.24 -13.86 -23.14
CA ASN A 335 -21.44 -13.14 -24.40
C ASN A 335 -21.64 -14.09 -25.59
N GLN A 336 -20.92 -15.21 -25.66
CA GLN A 336 -21.11 -16.19 -26.72
C GLN A 336 -22.42 -16.97 -26.58
N ALA A 337 -22.85 -17.29 -25.36
CA ALA A 337 -24.16 -17.88 -25.09
C ALA A 337 -25.30 -16.93 -25.50
N LEU A 338 -25.22 -15.65 -25.14
CA LEU A 338 -26.17 -14.61 -25.56
C LEU A 338 -26.18 -14.40 -27.07
N LYS A 339 -25.01 -14.40 -27.74
CA LYS A 339 -24.92 -14.35 -29.22
C LYS A 339 -25.57 -15.57 -29.88
N ASN A 340 -25.47 -16.76 -29.28
CA ASN A 340 -26.15 -17.95 -29.78
C ASN A 340 -27.67 -17.83 -29.57
N GLN A 341 -28.13 -17.45 -28.37
CA GLN A 341 -29.54 -17.23 -28.07
C GLN A 341 -30.19 -16.17 -28.98
N ILE A 342 -29.47 -15.10 -29.33
CA ILE A 342 -29.93 -14.09 -30.30
C ILE A 342 -30.11 -14.71 -31.70
N LYS A 343 -29.20 -15.57 -32.16
CA LYS A 343 -29.36 -16.29 -33.43
C LYS A 343 -30.54 -17.26 -33.40
N ASP A 344 -30.72 -17.99 -32.30
CA ASP A 344 -31.83 -18.92 -32.13
C ASP A 344 -33.17 -18.19 -32.15
N LEU A 345 -33.27 -17.04 -31.48
CA LEU A 345 -34.46 -16.16 -31.51
C LEU A 345 -34.68 -15.53 -32.90
N GLN A 346 -33.62 -15.13 -33.61
CA GLN A 346 -33.73 -14.64 -35.00
C GLN A 346 -34.22 -15.72 -35.96
N GLN A 347 -33.77 -16.97 -35.77
CA GLN A 347 -34.23 -18.11 -36.57
C GLN A 347 -35.68 -18.46 -36.23
N GLN A 348 -36.06 -18.50 -34.95
CA GLN A 348 -37.47 -18.67 -34.53
C GLN A 348 -38.39 -17.58 -35.09
N LEU A 349 -37.96 -16.32 -35.08
CA LEU A 349 -38.73 -15.20 -35.66
C LEU A 349 -38.91 -15.39 -37.17
N LYS A 350 -37.85 -15.76 -37.89
CA LYS A 350 -37.88 -16.03 -39.34
C LYS A 350 -38.79 -17.22 -39.69
N ASP A 351 -38.78 -18.26 -38.86
CA ASP A 351 -39.63 -19.43 -39.06
C ASP A 351 -41.10 -19.10 -38.75
N ALA A 352 -41.38 -18.31 -37.70
CA ALA A 352 -42.72 -17.80 -37.40
C ALA A 352 -43.25 -16.87 -38.52
N ASP A 353 -42.42 -15.96 -39.05
CA ASP A 353 -42.72 -15.14 -40.23
C ASP A 353 -43.09 -16.01 -41.44
N SER A 354 -42.37 -17.12 -41.66
CA SER A 354 -42.68 -18.05 -42.75
C SER A 354 -44.00 -18.78 -42.54
N GLN A 355 -44.29 -19.23 -41.31
CA GLN A 355 -45.55 -19.86 -40.95
C GLN A 355 -46.74 -18.90 -41.08
N HIS A 356 -46.56 -17.63 -40.72
CA HIS A 356 -47.58 -16.60 -40.92
C HIS A 356 -47.87 -16.34 -42.41
N ARG A 357 -46.85 -16.38 -43.28
CA ARG A 357 -47.06 -16.27 -44.74
C ARG A 357 -47.84 -17.46 -45.28
N TRP A 358 -47.43 -18.69 -44.95
CA TRP A 358 -48.18 -19.91 -45.31
C TRP A 358 -49.62 -19.90 -44.77
N SER A 359 -49.86 -19.42 -43.55
CA SER A 359 -51.21 -19.27 -42.99
C SER A 359 -52.04 -18.23 -43.77
N SER A 360 -51.44 -17.08 -44.09
CA SER A 360 -52.12 -16.02 -44.86
C SER A 360 -52.44 -16.45 -46.29
N GLU A 361 -51.53 -17.17 -46.95
CA GLU A 361 -51.75 -17.77 -48.29
C GLU A 361 -52.88 -18.81 -48.23
N ARG A 362 -52.89 -19.66 -47.20
CA ARG A 362 -53.94 -20.66 -46.95
C ARG A 362 -55.29 -20.03 -46.61
N GLU A 363 -55.31 -18.89 -45.91
CA GLU A 363 -56.53 -18.12 -45.64
C GLU A 363 -57.11 -17.49 -46.91
N VAL A 364 -56.27 -16.99 -47.83
CA VAL A 364 -56.72 -16.52 -49.15
C VAL A 364 -57.34 -17.66 -49.96
N GLU A 365 -56.68 -18.82 -50.02
CA GLU A 365 -57.19 -20.02 -50.70
C GLU A 365 -58.54 -20.48 -50.12
N LEU A 366 -58.67 -20.52 -48.79
CA LEU A 366 -59.94 -20.83 -48.11
C LEU A 366 -61.05 -19.81 -48.38
N GLU A 367 -60.70 -18.53 -48.50
CA GLU A 367 -61.64 -17.45 -48.81
C GLU A 367 -62.02 -17.41 -50.30
N GLU A 368 -61.19 -17.95 -51.19
CA GLU A 368 -61.58 -18.25 -52.58
C GLU A 368 -62.54 -19.44 -52.65
N TYR A 369 -62.25 -20.55 -51.94
CA TYR A 369 -63.18 -21.69 -51.85
C TYR A 369 -64.55 -21.27 -51.27
N ARG A 370 -64.58 -20.41 -50.23
CA ARG A 370 -65.83 -19.85 -49.69
C ARG A 370 -66.65 -19.03 -50.70
N LYS A 371 -66.02 -18.41 -51.70
CA LYS A 371 -66.72 -17.62 -52.75
C LYS A 371 -67.24 -18.50 -53.88
N VAL A 372 -66.59 -19.65 -54.12
CA VAL A 372 -66.97 -20.60 -55.17
C VAL A 372 -68.02 -21.61 -54.66
N LEU A 373 -67.93 -22.06 -53.41
CA LEU A 373 -68.83 -23.08 -52.86
C LEU A 373 -70.33 -22.71 -52.98
N PRO A 374 -70.80 -21.49 -52.65
CA PRO A 374 -72.20 -21.11 -52.83
C PRO A 374 -72.68 -21.12 -54.29
N ARG A 375 -71.77 -20.94 -55.26
CA ARG A 375 -72.10 -21.06 -56.68
C ARG A 375 -72.30 -22.51 -57.09
N ILE A 376 -71.42 -23.40 -56.62
CA ILE A 376 -71.56 -24.85 -56.84
C ILE A 376 -72.84 -25.37 -56.16
N GLU A 377 -73.14 -24.88 -54.94
CA GLU A 377 -74.40 -25.21 -54.24
C GLU A 377 -75.62 -24.71 -55.02
N GLN A 378 -75.59 -23.46 -55.53
CA GLN A 378 -76.63 -22.93 -56.41
C GLN A 378 -76.79 -23.79 -57.69
N GLU A 379 -75.71 -24.03 -58.43
CA GLU A 379 -75.70 -24.88 -59.64
C GLU A 379 -76.26 -26.29 -59.34
N CYS A 380 -75.90 -26.89 -58.20
CA CYS A 380 -76.48 -28.15 -57.75
C CYS A 380 -78.00 -28.06 -57.51
N THR A 381 -78.51 -26.98 -56.91
CA THR A 381 -79.96 -26.78 -56.75
C THR A 381 -80.68 -26.54 -58.09
N GLU A 382 -80.09 -25.77 -59.00
CA GLU A 382 -80.64 -25.52 -60.35
C GLU A 382 -80.70 -26.81 -61.18
N ILE A 383 -79.64 -27.63 -61.15
CA ILE A 383 -79.61 -28.96 -61.77
C ILE A 383 -80.64 -29.89 -61.10
N GLN A 384 -80.82 -29.83 -59.79
CA GLN A 384 -81.80 -30.65 -59.07
C GLN A 384 -83.24 -30.25 -59.39
N ASP A 385 -83.54 -28.96 -59.57
CA ASP A 385 -84.87 -28.48 -59.96
C ASP A 385 -85.15 -28.69 -61.45
N LEU A 386 -84.15 -28.55 -62.32
CA LEU A 386 -84.23 -28.98 -63.72
C LEU A 386 -84.51 -30.49 -63.80
N LYS A 387 -83.86 -31.31 -62.98
CA LYS A 387 -84.11 -32.75 -62.87
C LYS A 387 -85.55 -33.05 -62.43
N LYS A 388 -86.08 -32.41 -61.39
CA LYS A 388 -87.49 -32.54 -60.96
C LYS A 388 -88.45 -32.15 -62.09
N SER A 389 -88.16 -31.07 -62.82
CA SER A 389 -88.97 -30.61 -63.96
C SER A 389 -88.95 -31.62 -65.12
N LEU A 390 -87.79 -32.19 -65.46
CA LEU A 390 -87.67 -33.24 -66.47
C LEU A 390 -88.35 -34.54 -66.02
N GLU A 391 -88.26 -34.92 -64.75
CA GLU A 391 -88.95 -36.07 -64.17
C GLU A 391 -90.48 -35.90 -64.24
N PHE A 392 -91.00 -34.72 -63.90
CA PHE A 392 -92.42 -34.39 -64.03
C PHE A 392 -92.89 -34.41 -65.49
N ASN A 393 -92.13 -33.81 -66.41
CA ASN A 393 -92.46 -33.83 -67.84
C ASN A 393 -92.40 -35.26 -68.42
N ASN A 394 -91.43 -36.08 -68.00
CA ASN A 394 -91.33 -37.47 -68.41
C ASN A 394 -92.49 -38.31 -67.85
N HIS A 395 -92.89 -38.08 -66.59
CA HIS A 395 -94.08 -38.69 -66.00
C HIS A 395 -95.36 -38.31 -66.76
N ALA A 396 -95.59 -37.02 -67.04
CA ALA A 396 -96.76 -36.55 -67.78
C ALA A 396 -96.77 -37.03 -69.25
N LEU A 397 -95.61 -37.20 -69.88
CA LEU A 397 -95.49 -37.87 -71.19
C LEU A 397 -95.75 -39.37 -71.09
N GLY A 398 -95.32 -40.02 -70.01
CA GLY A 398 -95.59 -41.44 -69.73
C GLY A 398 -97.06 -41.72 -69.42
N GLU A 399 -97.76 -40.82 -68.73
CA GLU A 399 -99.21 -40.89 -68.55
C GLU A 399 -99.95 -40.69 -69.88
N ARG A 400 -99.54 -39.71 -70.70
CA ARG A 400 -100.09 -39.54 -72.06
C ARG A 400 -99.82 -40.74 -72.95
N LEU A 401 -98.64 -41.35 -72.84
CA LEU A 401 -98.30 -42.59 -73.54
C LEU A 401 -99.25 -43.70 -73.08
N LYS A 402 -99.39 -43.92 -71.77
CA LYS A 402 -100.34 -44.90 -71.21
C LYS A 402 -101.77 -44.66 -71.67
N SER A 403 -102.31 -43.44 -71.62
CA SER A 403 -103.67 -43.19 -72.12
C SER A 403 -103.82 -43.37 -73.64
N ALA A 404 -102.73 -43.22 -74.41
CA ALA A 404 -102.69 -43.54 -75.83
C ALA A 404 -102.49 -45.04 -76.11
N ASP A 405 -101.76 -45.76 -75.25
CA ASP A 405 -101.64 -47.21 -75.24
C ASP A 405 -102.96 -47.87 -74.82
N GLU A 406 -103.64 -47.38 -73.78
CA GLU A 406 -104.99 -47.77 -73.36
C GLU A 406 -106.04 -47.45 -74.44
N GLN A 407 -105.85 -46.35 -75.19
CA GLN A 407 -106.68 -46.05 -76.36
C GLN A 407 -106.41 -47.04 -77.48
N ARG A 408 -105.13 -47.31 -77.81
CA ARG A 408 -104.77 -48.31 -78.80
C ARG A 408 -105.20 -49.72 -78.37
N GLU A 409 -105.13 -50.07 -77.09
CA GLU A 409 -105.58 -51.36 -76.56
C GLU A 409 -107.10 -51.49 -76.69
N ARG A 410 -107.87 -50.44 -76.37
CA ARG A 410 -109.33 -50.44 -76.65
C ARG A 410 -109.65 -50.44 -78.14
N ASP A 411 -108.83 -49.79 -78.97
CA ASP A 411 -108.97 -49.84 -80.43
C ASP A 411 -108.51 -51.20 -81.01
N ASP A 412 -107.52 -51.86 -80.41
CA ASP A 412 -107.03 -53.21 -80.73
C ASP A 412 -107.98 -54.29 -80.19
N GLU A 413 -108.69 -54.03 -79.09
CA GLU A 413 -109.83 -54.80 -78.60
C GLU A 413 -111.01 -54.68 -79.57
N ILE A 414 -111.42 -53.46 -79.97
CA ILE A 414 -112.45 -53.26 -81.00
C ILE A 414 -112.02 -53.86 -82.34
N ILE A 415 -110.76 -53.73 -82.75
CA ILE A 415 -110.20 -54.39 -83.94
C ILE A 415 -110.13 -55.91 -83.73
N SER A 416 -109.95 -56.41 -82.51
CA SER A 416 -109.98 -57.83 -82.20
C SER A 416 -111.38 -58.40 -82.11
N GLU A 417 -112.38 -57.64 -81.67
CA GLU A 417 -113.82 -57.94 -81.77
C GLU A 417 -114.28 -57.88 -83.22
N LEU A 418 -113.79 -56.94 -84.04
CA LEU A 418 -114.07 -56.90 -85.47
C LEU A 418 -113.34 -58.03 -86.22
N ARG A 419 -112.10 -58.36 -85.85
CA ARG A 419 -111.37 -59.53 -86.35
C ARG A 419 -111.92 -60.83 -85.79
N GLU A 420 -112.56 -60.84 -84.63
CA GLU A 420 -113.28 -62.00 -84.08
C GLU A 420 -114.65 -62.10 -84.71
N ARG A 421 -115.32 -61.01 -85.07
CA ARG A 421 -116.49 -61.03 -85.96
C ARG A 421 -116.14 -61.54 -87.36
N ILE A 422 -114.94 -61.23 -87.85
CA ILE A 422 -114.38 -61.84 -89.06
C ILE A 422 -113.96 -63.29 -88.81
N ARG A 423 -113.41 -63.67 -87.65
CA ARG A 423 -113.01 -65.08 -87.34
C ARG A 423 -114.17 -65.99 -86.90
N GLU A 424 -115.30 -65.45 -86.46
CA GLU A 424 -116.59 -66.11 -86.37
C GLU A 424 -117.14 -66.45 -87.77
N LEU A 425 -116.67 -65.73 -88.79
CA LEU A 425 -116.86 -66.05 -90.20
C LEU A 425 -115.67 -66.86 -90.79
N GLU A 426 -114.47 -66.81 -90.17
CA GLU A 426 -113.17 -67.30 -90.69
C GLU A 426 -112.19 -67.82 -89.58
N GLY A 427 -112.45 -68.97 -88.93
CA GLY A 427 -111.87 -69.28 -87.60
C GLY A 427 -110.41 -69.80 -87.45
N SER A 428 -109.92 -69.71 -86.19
CA SER A 428 -108.76 -70.37 -85.52
C SER A 428 -107.32 -69.74 -85.53
N PRO A 429 -106.44 -70.05 -84.53
CA PRO A 429 -105.41 -69.10 -84.00
C PRO A 429 -103.97 -69.63 -83.67
N GLY A 430 -103.07 -68.82 -83.07
CA GLY A 430 -101.76 -69.21 -82.45
C GLY A 430 -100.89 -68.06 -81.85
N SER A 431 -100.05 -68.29 -80.80
CA SER A 431 -99.45 -67.24 -79.89
C SER A 431 -97.91 -67.39 -79.45
N PRO A 432 -97.38 -67.20 -78.19
CA PRO A 432 -96.63 -65.97 -77.70
C PRO A 432 -95.37 -66.03 -76.70
N SER A 433 -94.62 -64.90 -76.52
CA SER A 433 -94.00 -64.18 -75.29
C SER A 433 -92.92 -64.67 -74.21
N LEU A 434 -92.42 -63.74 -73.31
CA LEU A 434 -91.66 -63.78 -71.96
C LEU A 434 -90.06 -63.62 -71.86
N THR A 435 -89.23 -63.22 -70.81
CA THR A 435 -89.22 -62.67 -69.36
C THR A 435 -87.80 -62.15 -68.78
N PRO A 436 -87.62 -61.48 -67.57
CA PRO A 436 -86.39 -60.73 -67.04
C PRO A 436 -85.79 -60.97 -65.54
N GLY A 437 -84.89 -60.11 -64.90
CA GLY A 437 -84.23 -60.23 -63.50
C GLY A 437 -83.43 -59.01 -62.78
N ALA A 438 -82.88 -59.06 -61.49
CA ALA A 438 -82.51 -57.90 -60.50
C ALA A 438 -81.21 -57.85 -59.49
N GLU A 439 -81.22 -57.27 -58.21
CA GLU A 439 -80.18 -56.40 -57.42
C GLU A 439 -79.32 -56.77 -56.04
N THR A 440 -79.01 -55.87 -54.99
CA THR A 440 -77.69 -55.71 -54.13
C THR A 440 -77.51 -55.51 -52.47
N PRO A 441 -76.71 -54.61 -51.69
CA PRO A 441 -75.79 -54.89 -50.44
C PRO A 441 -75.60 -53.92 -49.10
N LYS A 442 -74.72 -54.17 -48.02
CA LYS A 442 -74.20 -53.28 -46.78
C LYS A 442 -73.29 -53.97 -45.60
N LEU A 443 -72.83 -53.49 -44.34
CA LEU A 443 -71.90 -52.41 -43.70
C LEU A 443 -71.43 -52.51 -42.10
N GLN A 444 -70.31 -51.86 -41.56
CA GLN A 444 -69.85 -51.30 -40.14
C GLN A 444 -69.38 -52.14 -38.83
N GLY A 445 -68.64 -51.80 -37.66
CA GLY A 445 -67.61 -50.79 -37.07
C GLY A 445 -67.31 -50.58 -35.46
N ASN A 446 -66.02 -50.44 -34.90
CA ASN A 446 -65.32 -49.73 -33.66
C ASN A 446 -65.58 -49.92 -32.05
N LEU A 447 -64.83 -49.56 -30.89
CA LEU A 447 -63.42 -49.16 -30.32
C LEU A 447 -63.19 -48.92 -28.69
N GLN A 448 -61.92 -48.95 -28.10
CA GLN A 448 -61.14 -48.35 -26.85
C GLN A 448 -61.37 -48.49 -25.24
N LYS A 449 -60.31 -48.40 -24.31
CA LYS A 449 -60.35 -48.38 -22.75
C LYS A 449 -59.07 -48.00 -21.81
N ASP A 450 -59.25 -47.27 -20.64
CA ASP A 450 -58.71 -47.11 -19.18
C ASP A 450 -57.23 -47.03 -18.55
N PHE A 451 -57.09 -46.89 -17.18
CA PHE A 451 -56.00 -46.34 -16.24
C PHE A 451 -55.98 -46.98 -14.78
N GLU A 452 -54.91 -46.85 -13.91
CA GLU A 452 -54.79 -47.12 -12.40
C GLU A 452 -53.28 -46.91 -11.88
N ASP A 453 -52.74 -46.91 -10.62
CA ASP A 453 -53.08 -46.68 -9.15
C ASP A 453 -51.77 -46.50 -8.22
N ILE A 454 -51.79 -46.33 -6.86
CA ILE A 454 -50.67 -45.84 -5.94
C ILE A 454 -50.47 -46.48 -4.50
N GLY A 455 -49.25 -46.40 -3.90
CA GLY A 455 -48.93 -46.48 -2.43
C GLY A 455 -47.39 -46.39 -2.11
N ALA A 456 -46.78 -46.44 -0.89
CA ALA A 456 -47.08 -46.16 0.56
C ALA A 456 -45.80 -46.54 1.43
N LYS A 457 -45.40 -46.10 2.67
CA LYS A 457 -45.71 -44.99 3.65
C LYS A 457 -44.69 -45.00 4.87
N GLU A 458 -44.39 -43.83 5.51
CA GLU A 458 -43.85 -43.61 6.92
C GLU A 458 -42.34 -43.94 7.26
N SER A 459 -41.69 -43.61 8.43
CA SER A 459 -42.06 -43.00 9.76
C SER A 459 -40.91 -42.40 10.67
N GLN A 460 -41.25 -41.36 11.46
CA GLN A 460 -40.83 -40.96 12.86
C GLN A 460 -39.45 -40.30 13.28
N LEU A 461 -39.43 -39.70 14.50
CA LEU A 461 -38.58 -38.56 15.01
C LEU A 461 -38.34 -38.56 16.55
N LYS A 462 -37.26 -37.88 17.06
CA LYS A 462 -37.16 -37.06 18.33
C LYS A 462 -35.69 -36.61 18.69
N THR A 463 -35.32 -35.32 18.81
CA THR A 463 -35.34 -34.30 19.92
C THR A 463 -34.21 -34.36 20.99
N GLU A 464 -33.59 -33.21 21.30
CA GLU A 464 -32.42 -32.97 22.19
C GLU A 464 -32.49 -31.56 22.86
N ASN A 465 -31.95 -31.34 24.09
CA ASN A 465 -31.65 -30.00 24.66
C ASN A 465 -30.81 -30.01 25.98
N GLU A 466 -30.09 -28.90 26.28
CA GLU A 466 -29.33 -28.51 27.52
C GLU A 466 -28.14 -29.42 27.98
N ASP A 467 -27.07 -28.98 28.69
CA ASP A 467 -26.94 -27.96 29.77
C ASP A 467 -25.49 -27.34 29.90
N LEU A 468 -25.18 -26.52 30.94
CA LEU A 468 -24.08 -25.52 30.97
C LEU A 468 -22.89 -25.65 31.99
N LYS A 469 -21.73 -25.08 31.59
CA LYS A 469 -20.57 -24.44 32.31
C LYS A 469 -20.27 -24.74 33.82
N LYS A 470 -18.97 -25.01 34.16
CA LYS A 470 -18.14 -24.54 35.34
C LYS A 470 -16.81 -25.37 35.47
N GLU A 471 -15.70 -25.04 36.19
CA GLU A 471 -15.07 -23.76 36.65
C GLU A 471 -13.61 -23.92 37.21
N VAL A 472 -12.62 -23.20 36.62
CA VAL A 472 -11.47 -22.40 37.17
C VAL A 472 -10.56 -22.84 38.38
N GLU A 473 -9.23 -22.87 38.10
CA GLU A 473 -7.98 -22.59 38.89
C GLU A 473 -7.45 -23.36 40.14
N SER A 474 -6.11 -23.57 40.12
CA SER A 474 -5.15 -23.91 41.22
C SER A 474 -3.74 -24.13 40.59
N LEU A 475 -2.53 -23.83 41.13
CA LEU A 475 -1.99 -23.05 42.27
C LEU A 475 -0.50 -22.66 41.95
N LYS A 476 0.24 -21.89 42.79
CA LYS A 476 1.59 -21.37 42.42
C LYS A 476 2.61 -21.10 43.59
N GLY A 477 3.79 -21.76 43.54
CA GLY A 477 5.06 -21.42 44.25
C GLY A 477 5.12 -21.58 45.79
N PRO A 478 6.23 -21.23 46.48
CA PRO A 478 7.63 -20.99 46.06
C PRO A 478 8.70 -21.70 46.96
N SER A 479 10.01 -21.38 46.84
CA SER A 479 11.08 -21.83 47.77
C SER A 479 12.35 -20.94 47.71
N ALA A 480 12.99 -20.63 48.85
CA ALA A 480 14.31 -19.95 48.95
C ALA A 480 14.92 -20.01 50.38
N HIS A 481 16.21 -20.36 50.53
CA HIS A 481 16.98 -20.15 51.79
C HIS A 481 18.51 -20.40 51.67
N VAL A 482 19.37 -19.35 51.73
CA VAL A 482 20.81 -19.42 52.15
C VAL A 482 21.32 -18.03 52.58
N VAL A 483 21.58 -17.80 53.88
CA VAL A 483 22.59 -16.83 54.40
C VAL A 483 23.03 -17.32 55.79
N SER A 484 24.32 -17.65 56.02
CA SER A 484 24.80 -18.12 57.35
C SER A 484 26.29 -17.91 57.65
N GLN A 485 26.96 -17.00 56.93
CA GLN A 485 28.44 -16.92 56.92
C GLN A 485 29.03 -15.70 57.65
N PHE A 486 28.19 -14.79 58.15
CA PHE A 486 28.64 -13.52 58.78
C PHE A 486 28.91 -13.63 60.30
N GLU A 487 28.23 -14.55 61.00
CA GLU A 487 28.18 -14.60 62.47
C GLU A 487 29.55 -14.92 63.11
N LYS A 488 30.35 -15.80 62.49
CA LYS A 488 31.57 -16.38 63.08
C LYS A 488 32.69 -15.38 63.36
N PHE A 489 32.72 -14.22 62.69
CA PHE A 489 33.68 -13.17 63.01
C PHE A 489 33.31 -12.37 64.27
N SER A 490 32.03 -12.38 64.68
CA SER A 490 31.58 -11.64 65.86
C SER A 490 31.94 -12.32 67.18
N GLU A 491 32.18 -13.63 67.19
CA GLU A 491 32.41 -14.42 68.41
C GLU A 491 33.85 -14.29 68.96
N ALA A 492 34.85 -14.20 68.08
CA ALA A 492 36.25 -14.08 68.50
C ALA A 492 36.55 -12.72 69.16
N PHE A 493 35.89 -11.66 68.69
CA PHE A 493 36.03 -10.30 69.23
C PHE A 493 35.41 -10.17 70.62
N THR A 494 34.22 -10.71 70.84
CA THR A 494 33.54 -10.65 72.15
C THR A 494 34.25 -11.46 73.23
N GLN A 495 34.81 -12.63 72.91
CA GLN A 495 35.64 -13.40 73.85
C GLN A 495 36.88 -12.62 74.31
N THR A 496 37.52 -11.89 73.40
CA THR A 496 38.70 -11.06 73.70
C THR A 496 38.32 -9.89 74.62
N LEU A 497 37.14 -9.30 74.40
CA LEU A 497 36.61 -8.20 75.21
C LEU A 497 36.26 -8.64 76.65
N GLN A 498 35.66 -9.83 76.81
CA GLN A 498 35.33 -10.39 78.13
C GLN A 498 36.58 -10.66 78.97
N LEU A 499 37.67 -11.16 78.37
CA LEU A 499 38.96 -11.35 79.05
C LEU A 499 39.61 -10.03 79.49
N ALA A 500 39.30 -8.90 78.84
CA ALA A 500 39.75 -7.58 79.29
C ALA A 500 38.91 -7.04 80.46
N GLN A 501 37.60 -7.32 80.49
CA GLN A 501 36.72 -6.94 81.60
C GLN A 501 37.10 -7.64 82.91
N THR A 502 37.37 -8.95 82.88
CA THR A 502 37.66 -9.75 84.09
C THR A 502 39.00 -9.43 84.77
N ASN A 503 39.90 -8.70 84.09
CA ASN A 503 41.23 -8.36 84.60
C ASN A 503 41.41 -6.86 84.93
N SER A 504 40.30 -6.10 85.01
CA SER A 504 40.32 -4.64 85.16
C SER A 504 39.84 -4.15 86.54
N THR A 505 40.39 -3.01 86.97
CA THR A 505 40.01 -2.31 88.22
C THR A 505 38.96 -1.20 88.00
N GLN A 506 38.45 -1.04 86.78
CA GLN A 506 37.44 -0.02 86.43
C GLN A 506 36.03 -0.40 86.90
N ASN A 507 35.24 0.61 87.27
CA ASN A 507 33.85 0.44 87.71
C ASN A 507 32.91 -0.03 86.58
N GLU A 508 31.80 -0.68 86.91
CA GLU A 508 30.87 -1.28 85.95
C GLU A 508 30.28 -0.25 84.95
N GLU A 509 30.09 1.00 85.39
CA GLU A 509 29.60 2.10 84.54
C GLU A 509 30.61 2.50 83.45
N TYR A 510 31.91 2.43 83.71
CA TYR A 510 32.94 2.70 82.72
C TYR A 510 32.85 1.69 81.56
N TRP A 511 32.64 0.42 81.89
CA TRP A 511 32.49 -0.63 80.87
C TRP A 511 31.21 -0.51 80.06
N LYS A 512 30.10 -0.08 80.66
CA LYS A 512 28.86 0.26 79.94
C LYS A 512 29.03 1.47 79.01
N LEU A 513 29.79 2.48 79.44
CA LEU A 513 30.12 3.63 78.59
C LEU A 513 31.02 3.21 77.42
N PHE A 514 32.02 2.36 77.67
CA PHE A 514 32.92 1.83 76.65
C PHE A 514 32.19 0.95 75.62
N ASP A 515 31.28 0.08 76.05
CA ASP A 515 30.49 -0.78 75.15
C ASP A 515 29.53 0.03 74.26
N ASN A 516 28.88 1.05 74.84
CA ASN A 516 28.09 2.02 74.08
C ASN A 516 28.95 2.77 73.04
N TYR A 517 30.16 3.21 73.40
CA TYR A 517 31.08 3.89 72.51
C TYR A 517 31.61 2.98 71.39
N ALA A 518 31.99 1.74 71.71
CA ALA A 518 32.41 0.74 70.73
C ALA A 518 31.26 0.38 69.76
N THR A 519 30.03 0.27 70.27
CA THR A 519 28.82 0.04 69.47
C THR A 519 28.51 1.24 68.57
N ALA A 520 28.72 2.47 69.04
CA ALA A 520 28.56 3.68 68.24
C ALA A 520 29.61 3.76 67.11
N LEU A 521 30.89 3.48 67.41
CA LEU A 521 31.96 3.41 66.41
C LEU A 521 31.71 2.31 65.36
N LYS A 522 31.25 1.13 65.78
CA LYS A 522 30.90 0.03 64.86
C LYS A 522 29.78 0.46 63.90
N LYS A 523 28.70 1.05 64.43
CA LYS A 523 27.60 1.59 63.60
C LYS A 523 28.06 2.70 62.67
N PHE A 524 28.98 3.57 63.11
CA PHE A 524 29.55 4.62 62.27
C PHE A 524 30.35 4.03 61.10
N ALA A 525 31.19 3.01 61.35
CA ALA A 525 31.92 2.30 60.30
C ALA A 525 30.97 1.56 59.33
N GLU A 526 29.95 0.87 59.84
CA GLU A 526 28.91 0.20 59.03
C GLU A 526 28.16 1.19 58.13
N ILE A 527 27.82 2.38 58.65
CA ILE A 527 27.21 3.48 57.87
C ILE A 527 28.20 4.06 56.85
N GLN A 528 29.48 4.19 57.19
CA GLN A 528 30.50 4.73 56.31
C GLN A 528 30.82 3.79 55.13
N ASP A 529 30.86 2.48 55.36
CA ASP A 529 30.98 1.46 54.30
C ASP A 529 29.70 1.36 53.46
N ALA A 530 28.52 1.47 54.07
CA ALA A 530 27.25 1.58 53.33
C ALA A 530 27.19 2.83 52.45
N LEU A 531 27.69 3.97 52.93
CA LEU A 531 27.80 5.21 52.15
C LEU A 531 28.84 5.09 51.03
N GLY A 532 29.98 4.45 51.30
CA GLY A 532 31.03 4.20 50.29
C GLY A 532 30.61 3.23 49.19
N THR A 533 29.77 2.24 49.51
CA THR A 533 29.22 1.29 48.53
C THR A 533 28.05 1.87 47.74
N THR A 534 27.11 2.56 48.39
CA THR A 534 26.01 3.25 47.70
C THR A 534 26.51 4.38 46.79
N LYS A 535 27.54 5.14 47.20
CA LYS A 535 28.16 6.13 46.31
C LYS A 535 28.76 5.48 45.06
N LYS A 536 29.54 4.40 45.19
CA LYS A 536 30.10 3.69 44.03
C LYS A 536 29.01 3.11 43.11
N ALA A 537 27.91 2.62 43.68
CA ALA A 537 26.77 2.15 42.88
C ALA A 537 26.10 3.30 42.11
N LEU A 538 26.00 4.48 42.71
CA LEU A 538 25.48 5.70 42.06
C LEU A 538 26.44 6.21 40.97
N ASP A 539 27.73 6.29 41.25
CA ASP A 539 28.77 6.69 40.28
C ASP A 539 28.77 5.75 39.05
N ASN A 540 28.64 4.44 39.28
CA ASN A 540 28.49 3.45 38.20
C ASN A 540 27.18 3.63 37.41
N ALA A 541 26.05 3.85 38.09
CA ALA A 541 24.75 4.03 37.43
C ALA A 541 24.70 5.29 36.56
N TYR A 542 25.39 6.36 36.94
CA TYR A 542 25.58 7.53 36.08
C TYR A 542 26.40 7.20 34.82
N ALA A 543 27.50 6.46 34.97
CA ALA A 543 28.32 6.05 33.82
C ALA A 543 27.56 5.11 32.86
N GLU A 544 26.76 4.18 33.38
CA GLU A 544 25.87 3.33 32.57
C GLU A 544 24.79 4.16 31.85
N ALA A 545 24.22 5.18 32.51
CA ALA A 545 23.23 6.08 31.92
C ALA A 545 23.81 6.99 30.83
N GLU A 546 25.02 7.55 31.01
CA GLU A 546 25.71 8.32 29.98
C GLU A 546 26.01 7.47 28.74
N LEU A 547 26.50 6.24 28.95
CA LEU A 547 26.85 5.32 27.87
C LEU A 547 25.61 4.87 27.09
N ALA A 548 24.53 4.49 27.78
CA ALA A 548 23.25 4.16 27.16
C ALA A 548 22.61 5.38 26.45
N ASN A 549 22.73 6.59 26.99
CA ASN A 549 22.26 7.80 26.31
C ASN A 549 23.04 8.05 25.01
N LYS A 550 24.37 7.82 25.02
CA LYS A 550 25.19 7.92 23.82
C LYS A 550 24.82 6.86 22.77
N GLU A 551 24.67 5.60 23.16
CA GLU A 551 24.24 4.53 22.24
C GLU A 551 22.88 4.85 21.59
N ASN A 552 21.94 5.43 22.34
CA ASN A 552 20.68 5.91 21.78
C ASN A 552 20.86 7.05 20.76
N VAL A 553 21.75 8.01 21.01
CA VAL A 553 22.06 9.10 20.07
C VAL A 553 22.72 8.57 18.80
N ASP A 554 23.69 7.66 18.94
CA ASP A 554 24.40 7.04 17.81
C ASP A 554 23.44 6.20 16.94
N MET A 555 22.55 5.39 17.55
CA MET A 555 21.47 4.68 16.83
C MET A 555 20.50 5.63 16.11
N VAL A 556 20.10 6.75 16.74
CA VAL A 556 19.23 7.75 16.12
C VAL A 556 19.91 8.43 14.93
N HIS A 557 21.23 8.62 14.97
CA HIS A 557 21.99 9.10 13.81
C HIS A 557 21.99 8.08 12.68
N GLU A 558 22.34 6.83 12.95
CA GLU A 558 22.41 5.77 11.95
C GLU A 558 21.05 5.53 11.27
N VAL A 559 19.96 5.44 12.04
CA VAL A 559 18.59 5.32 11.50
C VAL A 559 18.22 6.54 10.64
N LYS A 560 18.62 7.76 11.04
CA LYS A 560 18.37 8.98 10.25
C LYS A 560 19.17 8.98 8.93
N GLU A 561 20.41 8.50 8.95
CA GLU A 561 21.26 8.39 7.77
C GLU A 561 20.72 7.33 6.78
N GLN A 562 20.35 6.15 7.27
CA GLN A 562 19.68 5.10 6.49
C GLN A 562 18.38 5.62 5.84
N ASN A 563 17.48 6.24 6.62
CA ASN A 563 16.25 6.87 6.07
C ASN A 563 16.55 7.92 4.99
N SER A 564 17.64 8.69 5.13
CA SER A 564 18.03 9.69 4.12
C SER A 564 18.54 9.05 2.82
N ALA A 565 19.24 7.91 2.91
CA ALA A 565 19.71 7.14 1.77
C ALA A 565 18.54 6.43 1.05
N GLU A 566 17.61 5.83 1.78
CA GLU A 566 16.38 5.26 1.21
C GLU A 566 15.53 6.33 0.49
N LEU A 567 15.35 7.51 1.11
CA LEU A 567 14.65 8.63 0.48
C LEU A 567 15.36 9.15 -0.78
N ALA A 568 16.69 9.06 -0.86
CA ALA A 568 17.44 9.37 -2.07
C ALA A 568 17.22 8.32 -3.17
N GLN A 569 17.30 7.03 -2.84
CA GLN A 569 17.06 5.92 -3.78
C GLN A 569 15.62 5.91 -4.31
N LEU A 570 14.62 6.15 -3.46
CA LEU A 570 13.22 6.26 -3.86
C LEU A 570 12.99 7.45 -4.79
N ARG A 571 13.73 8.55 -4.63
CA ARG A 571 13.69 9.71 -5.56
C ARG A 571 14.34 9.39 -6.91
N THR A 572 15.46 8.66 -6.94
CA THR A 572 16.06 8.23 -8.22
C THR A 572 15.16 7.23 -8.95
N GLU A 573 14.63 6.22 -8.26
CA GLU A 573 13.65 5.29 -8.84
C GLU A 573 12.40 6.01 -9.36
N TRP A 574 11.86 6.98 -8.61
CA TRP A 574 10.72 7.77 -9.05
C TRP A 574 11.03 8.52 -10.35
N ASN A 575 12.16 9.22 -10.40
CA ASN A 575 12.59 9.97 -11.58
C ASN A 575 12.80 9.06 -12.81
N GLU A 576 13.42 7.90 -12.65
CA GLU A 576 13.60 6.91 -13.73
C GLU A 576 12.26 6.38 -14.24
N ARG A 577 11.32 6.07 -13.32
CA ARG A 577 9.96 5.64 -13.66
C ARG A 577 9.19 6.74 -14.41
N THR A 578 9.28 8.00 -13.97
CA THR A 578 8.68 9.15 -14.66
C THR A 578 9.29 9.36 -16.05
N GLN A 579 10.61 9.24 -16.21
CA GLN A 579 11.26 9.31 -17.52
C GLN A 579 10.81 8.18 -18.46
N ARG A 580 10.69 6.93 -17.98
CA ARG A 580 10.17 5.82 -18.80
C ARG A 580 8.69 6.01 -19.15
N ILE A 581 7.89 6.61 -18.28
CA ILE A 581 6.49 6.98 -18.59
C ILE A 581 6.46 8.01 -19.73
N HIS A 582 7.16 9.14 -19.62
CA HIS A 582 7.16 10.16 -20.68
C HIS A 582 7.71 9.66 -22.03
N HIS A 583 8.67 8.75 -22.00
CA HIS A 583 9.16 8.11 -23.22
C HIS A 583 8.13 7.13 -23.83
N LEU A 584 7.43 6.33 -23.01
CA LEU A 584 6.32 5.48 -23.48
C LEU A 584 5.12 6.32 -23.98
N GLU A 585 4.86 7.48 -23.37
CA GLU A 585 3.85 8.44 -23.83
C GLU A 585 4.22 8.99 -25.22
N ALA A 586 5.49 9.38 -25.44
CA ALA A 586 5.98 9.82 -26.74
C ALA A 586 5.98 8.70 -27.81
N GLU A 587 6.34 7.47 -27.45
CA GLU A 587 6.23 6.29 -28.34
C GLU A 587 4.76 6.05 -28.74
N LEU A 588 3.83 6.17 -27.79
CA LEU A 588 2.39 6.03 -28.03
C LEU A 588 1.82 7.17 -28.89
N GLU A 589 2.22 8.42 -28.65
CA GLU A 589 1.80 9.56 -29.47
C GLU A 589 2.29 9.42 -30.92
N ALA A 590 3.56 9.05 -31.13
CA ALA A 590 4.11 8.79 -32.46
C ALA A 590 3.36 7.64 -33.17
N SER A 591 3.09 6.55 -32.46
CA SER A 591 2.29 5.43 -32.98
C SER A 591 0.86 5.86 -33.36
N GLN A 592 0.22 6.70 -32.55
CA GLN A 592 -1.09 7.26 -32.87
C GLN A 592 -1.07 8.23 -34.07
N VAL A 593 0.01 8.98 -34.30
CA VAL A 593 0.16 9.83 -35.50
C VAL A 593 0.23 8.95 -36.74
N LEU A 594 1.14 7.96 -36.77
CA LEU A 594 1.26 7.01 -37.88
C LEU A 594 -0.06 6.26 -38.16
N ALA A 595 -0.80 5.88 -37.11
CA ALA A 595 -2.11 5.23 -37.25
C ALA A 595 -3.19 6.16 -37.84
N ARG A 596 -3.15 7.48 -37.55
CA ARG A 596 -4.04 8.49 -38.16
C ARG A 596 -3.70 8.69 -39.63
N GLU A 597 -2.41 8.80 -39.96
CA GLU A 597 -1.90 8.97 -41.33
C GLU A 597 -2.29 7.77 -42.20
N ALA A 598 -2.02 6.54 -41.76
CA ALA A 598 -2.42 5.32 -42.46
C ALA A 598 -3.95 5.16 -42.60
N CYS A 599 -4.75 5.69 -41.65
CA CYS A 599 -6.20 5.74 -41.82
C CYS A 599 -6.65 6.77 -42.86
N ALA A 600 -5.98 7.93 -42.94
CA ALA A 600 -6.26 8.95 -43.94
C ALA A 600 -5.92 8.45 -45.36
N GLU A 601 -4.74 7.84 -45.55
CA GLU A 601 -4.36 7.20 -46.81
C GLU A 601 -5.37 6.12 -47.24
N ARG A 602 -5.79 5.25 -46.31
CA ARG A 602 -6.82 4.23 -46.56
C ARG A 602 -8.13 4.85 -47.04
N ASP A 603 -8.58 5.93 -46.41
CA ASP A 603 -9.87 6.55 -46.71
C ASP A 603 -9.84 7.39 -48.00
N GLU A 604 -8.68 7.96 -48.36
CA GLU A 604 -8.43 8.55 -49.69
C GLU A 604 -8.42 7.48 -50.80
N LEU A 605 -7.68 6.38 -50.61
CA LEU A 605 -7.69 5.23 -51.53
C LEU A 605 -9.09 4.66 -51.72
N ARG A 606 -9.88 4.60 -50.65
CA ARG A 606 -11.29 4.17 -50.69
C ARG A 606 -12.16 5.16 -51.46
N GLY A 607 -11.99 6.46 -51.24
CA GLY A 607 -12.69 7.50 -52.01
C GLY A 607 -12.40 7.42 -53.50
N MET A 608 -11.13 7.18 -53.88
CA MET A 608 -10.76 6.95 -55.29
C MET A 608 -11.40 5.67 -55.86
N LEU A 609 -11.47 4.58 -55.09
CA LEU A 609 -12.13 3.34 -55.51
C LEU A 609 -13.64 3.52 -55.70
N ASP A 610 -14.33 4.17 -54.76
CA ASP A 610 -15.77 4.42 -54.82
C ASP A 610 -16.10 5.38 -55.98
N ASN A 611 -15.26 6.40 -56.24
CA ASN A 611 -15.37 7.26 -57.42
C ASN A 611 -15.23 6.45 -58.72
N LYS A 612 -14.18 5.62 -58.87
CA LYS A 612 -13.99 4.78 -60.06
C LYS A 612 -15.11 3.76 -60.27
N GLN A 613 -15.70 3.22 -59.20
CA GLN A 613 -16.92 2.41 -59.31
C GLN A 613 -18.14 3.21 -59.77
N SER A 614 -18.27 4.48 -59.39
CA SER A 614 -19.37 5.33 -59.86
C SER A 614 -19.22 5.71 -61.33
N GLU A 615 -17.99 6.00 -61.79
CA GLU A 615 -17.66 6.24 -63.21
C GLU A 615 -18.02 5.02 -64.07
N MET A 616 -17.53 3.81 -63.73
CA MET A 616 -17.84 2.59 -64.50
C MET A 616 -19.35 2.31 -64.57
N ARG A 617 -20.10 2.53 -63.47
CA ARG A 617 -21.57 2.38 -63.47
C ARG A 617 -22.27 3.43 -64.33
N ALA A 618 -21.72 4.63 -64.46
CA ALA A 618 -22.25 5.65 -65.37
C ALA A 618 -22.01 5.28 -66.82
N GLU A 619 -20.79 4.84 -67.19
CA GLU A 619 -20.45 4.33 -68.53
C GLU A 619 -21.33 3.12 -68.94
N ASP A 620 -21.53 2.18 -68.01
CA ASP A 620 -22.38 1.01 -68.23
C ASP A 620 -23.84 1.42 -68.43
N GLN A 621 -24.33 2.40 -67.66
CA GLN A 621 -25.70 2.89 -67.81
C GLN A 621 -25.89 3.72 -69.08
N GLU A 622 -24.89 4.48 -69.52
CA GLU A 622 -24.88 5.22 -70.78
C GLU A 622 -24.91 4.28 -71.99
N THR A 623 -23.98 3.33 -72.06
CA THR A 623 -23.92 2.32 -73.14
C THR A 623 -25.19 1.46 -73.22
N ILE A 624 -25.77 1.07 -72.08
CA ILE A 624 -27.07 0.38 -72.04
C ILE A 624 -28.20 1.26 -72.61
N ASN A 625 -28.17 2.57 -72.40
CA ASN A 625 -29.20 3.49 -72.91
C ASN A 625 -29.02 3.78 -74.41
N GLU A 626 -27.78 3.95 -74.88
CA GLU A 626 -27.47 4.06 -76.32
C GLU A 626 -27.88 2.78 -77.07
N MET A 627 -27.51 1.61 -76.53
CA MET A 627 -27.87 0.31 -77.12
C MET A 627 -29.39 0.10 -77.18
N LYS A 628 -30.13 0.44 -76.10
CA LYS A 628 -31.60 0.41 -76.11
C LYS A 628 -32.20 1.34 -77.17
N LYS A 629 -31.63 2.54 -77.34
CA LYS A 629 -32.07 3.50 -78.35
C LYS A 629 -31.88 2.92 -79.75
N LEU A 630 -30.68 2.50 -80.11
CA LEU A 630 -30.38 1.92 -81.44
C LEU A 630 -31.23 0.66 -81.71
N LEU A 631 -31.46 -0.20 -80.72
CA LEU A 631 -32.38 -1.34 -80.84
C LEU A 631 -33.84 -0.91 -81.06
N SER A 632 -34.30 0.15 -80.39
CA SER A 632 -35.66 0.67 -80.60
C SER A 632 -35.84 1.27 -82.00
N GLU A 633 -34.83 1.99 -82.49
CA GLU A 633 -34.78 2.52 -83.86
C GLU A 633 -34.74 1.36 -84.89
N PHE A 634 -34.00 0.28 -84.60
CA PHE A 634 -33.94 -0.91 -85.45
C PHE A 634 -35.30 -1.62 -85.54
N THR A 635 -36.00 -1.82 -84.40
CA THR A 635 -37.35 -2.40 -84.40
C THR A 635 -38.42 -1.52 -85.05
N ALA A 636 -38.18 -0.21 -85.18
CA ALA A 636 -39.07 0.70 -85.91
C ALA A 636 -38.80 0.68 -87.44
N GLN A 637 -37.61 0.24 -87.86
CA GLN A 637 -37.19 0.18 -89.27
C GLN A 637 -37.82 -1.00 -90.04
N ASP A 638 -38.21 -2.06 -89.34
CA ASP A 638 -38.66 -3.38 -89.86
C ASP A 638 -39.97 -3.36 -90.68
N GLY A 639 -40.53 -2.17 -90.93
CA GLY A 639 -41.71 -1.93 -91.77
C GLY A 639 -41.48 -0.97 -92.95
N SER A 640 -40.22 -0.70 -93.34
CA SER A 640 -39.87 0.26 -94.40
C SER A 640 -38.84 -0.28 -95.39
N ASP A 641 -39.23 -0.42 -96.66
CA ASP A 641 -38.38 -0.88 -97.78
C ASP A 641 -37.24 0.10 -98.13
N ASN A 642 -36.20 0.18 -97.29
CA ASN A 642 -35.08 1.11 -97.48
C ASN A 642 -33.75 0.53 -96.95
N GLU A 643 -33.31 -0.58 -97.54
CA GLU A 643 -32.18 -1.44 -97.11
C GLU A 643 -30.92 -0.67 -96.68
N ALA A 644 -30.55 0.38 -97.41
CA ALA A 644 -29.36 1.20 -97.14
C ALA A 644 -29.36 1.84 -95.72
N SER A 645 -30.55 2.13 -95.18
CA SER A 645 -30.71 2.68 -93.82
C SER A 645 -30.54 1.62 -92.72
N GLY A 646 -31.00 0.38 -92.96
CA GLY A 646 -30.79 -0.74 -92.04
C GLY A 646 -29.33 -1.16 -91.95
N VAL A 647 -28.60 -1.11 -93.08
CA VAL A 647 -27.15 -1.37 -93.11
C VAL A 647 -26.36 -0.34 -92.29
N GLU A 648 -26.69 0.95 -92.41
CA GLU A 648 -26.03 2.00 -91.63
C GLU A 648 -26.35 1.91 -90.12
N LEU A 649 -27.58 1.54 -89.75
CA LEU A 649 -27.94 1.31 -88.35
C LEU A 649 -27.24 0.07 -87.77
N ALA A 650 -27.14 -1.02 -88.53
CA ALA A 650 -26.35 -2.19 -88.15
C ALA A 650 -24.85 -1.86 -88.00
N ARG A 651 -24.31 -0.97 -88.85
CA ARG A 651 -22.94 -0.46 -88.74
C ARG A 651 -22.73 0.32 -87.43
N GLN A 652 -23.69 1.15 -87.02
CA GLN A 652 -23.63 1.90 -85.77
C GLN A 652 -23.73 1.00 -84.53
N ILE A 653 -24.56 -0.06 -84.59
CA ILE A 653 -24.62 -1.09 -83.52
C ILE A 653 -23.29 -1.84 -83.41
N ALA A 654 -22.67 -2.23 -84.53
CA ALA A 654 -21.34 -2.85 -84.53
C ALA A 654 -20.26 -1.92 -83.95
N GLU A 655 -20.24 -0.64 -84.38
CA GLU A 655 -19.29 0.36 -83.90
C GLU A 655 -19.43 0.64 -82.39
N LEU A 656 -20.63 0.47 -81.81
CA LEU A 656 -20.86 0.56 -80.37
C LEU A 656 -20.40 -0.72 -79.64
N ILE A 657 -20.63 -1.90 -80.22
CA ILE A 657 -20.14 -3.17 -79.68
C ILE A 657 -18.61 -3.19 -79.63
N ASP A 658 -17.92 -2.77 -80.70
CA ASP A 658 -16.46 -2.72 -80.75
C ASP A 658 -15.88 -1.78 -79.68
N LYS A 659 -16.46 -0.58 -79.50
CA LYS A 659 -16.09 0.36 -78.42
C LYS A 659 -16.32 -0.22 -77.02
N ASN A 660 -17.37 -1.05 -76.84
CA ASN A 660 -17.62 -1.71 -75.57
C ASN A 660 -16.62 -2.85 -75.30
N ILE A 661 -16.24 -3.61 -76.34
CA ILE A 661 -15.18 -4.62 -76.25
C ILE A 661 -13.83 -3.96 -75.90
N GLU A 662 -13.50 -2.82 -76.50
CA GLU A 662 -12.29 -2.07 -76.20
C GLU A 662 -12.29 -1.53 -74.74
N ARG A 663 -13.41 -0.98 -74.27
CA ARG A 663 -13.57 -0.57 -72.85
C ARG A 663 -13.44 -1.77 -71.89
N LEU A 664 -14.01 -2.93 -72.22
CA LEU A 664 -13.88 -4.14 -71.42
C LEU A 664 -12.44 -4.67 -71.39
N ALA A 665 -11.69 -4.57 -72.48
CA ALA A 665 -10.27 -4.91 -72.52
C ALA A 665 -9.44 -3.97 -71.62
N GLN A 666 -9.66 -2.65 -71.71
CA GLN A 666 -8.99 -1.67 -70.85
C GLN A 666 -9.30 -1.88 -69.36
N ARG A 667 -10.55 -2.22 -69.02
CA ARG A 667 -10.94 -2.59 -67.64
C ARG A 667 -10.27 -3.89 -67.17
N ALA A 668 -10.11 -4.88 -68.05
CA ALA A 668 -9.41 -6.13 -67.72
C ALA A 668 -7.90 -5.89 -67.46
N GLU A 669 -7.25 -5.07 -68.29
CA GLU A 669 -5.84 -4.68 -68.11
C GLU A 669 -5.64 -3.92 -66.79
N TYR A 670 -6.53 -2.97 -66.45
CA TYR A 670 -6.50 -2.26 -65.18
C TYR A 670 -6.66 -3.21 -63.97
N ILE A 671 -7.53 -4.22 -64.07
CA ILE A 671 -7.69 -5.26 -63.04
C ILE A 671 -6.42 -6.11 -62.90
N GLU A 672 -5.74 -6.46 -63.99
CA GLU A 672 -4.47 -7.18 -63.96
C GLU A 672 -3.35 -6.36 -63.29
N GLN A 673 -3.21 -5.09 -63.66
CA GLN A 673 -2.26 -4.14 -63.04
C GLN A 673 -2.53 -3.98 -61.52
N GLN A 674 -3.80 -3.83 -61.12
CA GLN A 674 -4.19 -3.75 -59.70
C GLN A 674 -3.91 -5.06 -58.94
N ASN A 675 -4.10 -6.23 -59.56
CA ASN A 675 -3.79 -7.51 -58.93
C ASN A 675 -2.30 -7.71 -58.69
N GLU A 676 -1.43 -7.31 -59.63
CA GLU A 676 0.03 -7.32 -59.41
C GLU A 676 0.46 -6.30 -58.34
N HIS A 677 -0.17 -5.12 -58.28
CA HIS A 677 0.04 -4.18 -57.17
C HIS A 677 -0.37 -4.78 -55.81
N ILE A 678 -1.56 -5.38 -55.69
CA ILE A 678 -2.03 -6.05 -54.46
C ILE A 678 -1.08 -7.19 -54.06
N LYS A 679 -0.58 -7.97 -55.03
CA LYS A 679 0.40 -9.03 -54.83
C LYS A 679 1.73 -8.48 -54.30
N SER A 680 2.26 -7.40 -54.87
CA SER A 680 3.47 -6.73 -54.38
C SER A 680 3.32 -6.15 -52.97
N LEU A 681 2.13 -5.63 -52.62
CA LEU A 681 1.83 -5.13 -51.28
C LEU A 681 1.72 -6.28 -50.26
N ARG A 682 1.07 -7.39 -50.63
CA ARG A 682 1.02 -8.60 -49.78
C ARG A 682 2.39 -9.22 -49.55
N GLU A 683 3.23 -9.26 -50.58
CA GLU A 683 4.63 -9.69 -50.48
C GLU A 683 5.42 -8.78 -49.54
N ARG A 684 5.23 -7.46 -49.63
CA ARG A 684 5.87 -6.49 -48.74
C ARG A 684 5.36 -6.57 -47.29
N ILE A 685 4.07 -6.81 -47.07
CA ILE A 685 3.48 -7.05 -45.75
C ILE A 685 4.04 -8.33 -45.14
N ARG A 686 4.01 -9.46 -45.87
CA ARG A 686 4.61 -10.74 -45.42
C ARG A 686 6.08 -10.56 -45.04
N ASN A 687 6.86 -9.84 -45.87
CA ASN A 687 8.25 -9.57 -45.56
C ASN A 687 8.39 -8.71 -44.29
N PHE A 688 7.54 -7.70 -44.05
CA PHE A 688 7.55 -6.96 -42.78
C PHE A 688 7.15 -7.84 -41.59
N GLU A 689 6.12 -8.67 -41.71
CA GLU A 689 5.69 -9.64 -40.69
C GLU A 689 6.86 -10.58 -40.30
N GLU A 690 7.59 -11.12 -41.29
CA GLU A 690 8.81 -11.93 -41.11
C GLU A 690 9.99 -11.15 -40.51
N HIS A 691 10.02 -9.82 -40.61
CA HIS A 691 11.09 -8.96 -40.04
C HIS A 691 10.67 -8.30 -38.71
N THR A 692 9.42 -8.42 -38.27
CA THR A 692 8.96 -8.03 -36.93
C THR A 692 9.15 -9.11 -35.87
N ASP A 693 9.85 -10.21 -36.19
CA ASP A 693 10.14 -11.34 -35.28
C ASP A 693 11.27 -11.03 -34.27
N ASP A 694 11.20 -9.86 -33.63
CA ASP A 694 11.93 -9.55 -32.37
C ASP A 694 11.33 -10.35 -31.18
N GLY A 695 10.23 -11.07 -31.43
CA GLY A 695 9.60 -12.02 -30.53
C GLY A 695 10.39 -13.32 -30.35
N ILE A 696 11.48 -13.27 -29.59
CA ILE A 696 12.17 -14.44 -29.01
C ILE A 696 12.38 -15.60 -30.00
N SER A 697 13.43 -15.51 -30.83
CA SER A 697 13.88 -16.57 -31.76
C SER A 697 13.61 -18.00 -31.23
N LYS A 698 13.07 -18.87 -32.10
CA LYS A 698 12.62 -20.24 -31.78
C LYS A 698 13.65 -21.10 -31.03
N GLU A 699 14.94 -20.83 -31.18
CA GLU A 699 15.99 -21.50 -30.40
C GLU A 699 15.95 -21.11 -28.90
N ARG A 700 15.69 -19.84 -28.60
CA ARG A 700 15.47 -19.30 -27.25
C ARG A 700 14.09 -19.66 -26.71
N GLU A 701 13.05 -19.76 -27.54
CA GLU A 701 11.75 -20.32 -27.16
C GLU A 701 11.92 -21.78 -26.66
N LEU A 702 12.62 -22.61 -27.43
CA LEU A 702 12.94 -24.00 -27.05
C LEU A 702 13.84 -24.09 -25.81
N GLU A 703 14.74 -23.13 -25.58
CA GLU A 703 15.53 -23.04 -24.35
C GLU A 703 14.65 -22.71 -23.13
N LEU A 704 13.79 -21.70 -23.24
CA LEU A 704 12.85 -21.31 -22.19
C LEU A 704 11.87 -22.45 -21.87
N GLN A 705 11.35 -23.16 -22.88
CA GLN A 705 10.50 -24.33 -22.66
C GLN A 705 11.23 -25.43 -21.88
N ARG A 706 12.51 -25.73 -22.19
CA ARG A 706 13.30 -26.70 -21.42
C ARG A 706 13.53 -26.28 -19.97
N ILE A 707 13.68 -24.97 -19.72
CA ILE A 707 13.82 -24.41 -18.37
C ILE A 707 12.50 -24.55 -17.60
N ILE A 708 11.37 -24.22 -18.22
CA ILE A 708 10.02 -24.39 -17.67
C ILE A 708 9.77 -25.87 -17.36
N ASP A 709 9.98 -26.78 -18.32
CA ASP A 709 9.85 -28.23 -18.13
C ASP A 709 10.75 -28.76 -17.00
N GLY A 710 11.92 -28.15 -16.78
CA GLY A 710 12.80 -28.43 -15.64
C GLY A 710 12.20 -27.98 -14.31
N GLN A 711 11.77 -26.73 -14.24
CA GLN A 711 11.16 -26.13 -13.04
C GLN A 711 9.85 -26.81 -12.65
N THR A 712 8.97 -27.14 -13.60
CA THR A 712 7.72 -27.87 -13.36
C THR A 712 7.98 -29.26 -12.77
N ARG A 713 9.03 -29.97 -13.23
CA ARG A 713 9.42 -31.27 -12.64
C ARG A 713 9.97 -31.14 -11.23
N GLU A 714 10.80 -30.13 -10.96
CA GLU A 714 11.28 -29.86 -9.59
C GLU A 714 10.15 -29.45 -8.65
N LEU A 715 9.20 -28.62 -9.10
CA LEU A 715 7.98 -28.28 -8.34
C LEU A 715 7.11 -29.52 -8.04
N ALA A 716 6.99 -30.46 -8.98
CA ALA A 716 6.29 -31.73 -8.75
C ALA A 716 7.03 -32.67 -7.78
N LEU A 717 8.37 -32.69 -7.81
CA LEU A 717 9.19 -33.42 -6.84
C LEU A 717 9.12 -32.78 -5.44
N MET A 718 9.07 -31.45 -5.36
CA MET A 718 8.90 -30.72 -4.09
C MET A 718 7.50 -30.88 -3.52
N SER A 719 6.43 -30.81 -4.33
CA SER A 719 5.06 -30.98 -3.84
C SER A 719 4.79 -32.42 -3.39
N SER A 720 5.32 -33.43 -4.08
CA SER A 720 5.25 -34.82 -3.64
C SER A 720 6.11 -35.10 -2.39
N ALA A 721 7.29 -34.46 -2.25
CA ALA A 721 8.05 -34.50 -1.00
C ALA A 721 7.26 -33.91 0.19
N TRP A 722 6.58 -32.79 -0.04
CA TRP A 722 5.80 -32.09 0.97
C TRP A 722 4.54 -32.89 1.35
N PHE A 723 3.89 -33.53 0.38
CA PHE A 723 2.76 -34.43 0.61
C PHE A 723 3.17 -35.67 1.41
N ASP A 724 4.27 -36.35 1.04
CA ASP A 724 4.80 -37.50 1.78
C ASP A 724 5.18 -37.11 3.23
N LEU A 725 5.81 -35.94 3.42
CA LEU A 725 6.08 -35.39 4.75
C LEU A 725 4.80 -35.10 5.56
N GLN A 726 3.81 -34.47 4.94
CA GLN A 726 2.54 -34.12 5.59
C GLN A 726 1.74 -35.37 5.97
N CYS A 727 1.70 -36.39 5.11
CA CYS A 727 1.08 -37.68 5.43
C CYS A 727 1.80 -38.41 6.57
N ARG A 728 3.13 -38.33 6.67
CA ARG A 728 3.90 -38.90 7.80
C ARG A 728 3.64 -38.17 9.11
N ILE A 729 3.49 -36.84 9.07
CA ILE A 729 3.09 -36.02 10.23
C ILE A 729 1.67 -36.41 10.68
N GLN A 730 0.71 -36.50 9.75
CA GLN A 730 -0.68 -36.87 10.05
C GLN A 730 -0.84 -38.32 10.54
N THR A 731 -0.01 -39.25 10.05
CA THR A 731 0.01 -40.65 10.53
C THR A 731 0.82 -40.83 11.83
N ASN A 732 1.22 -39.72 12.47
CA ASN A 732 1.78 -39.66 13.82
C ASN A 732 3.08 -40.50 14.01
N ASN A 733 3.81 -40.75 12.93
CA ASN A 733 4.88 -41.76 12.86
C ASN A 733 6.28 -41.14 12.66
N VAL A 734 6.49 -39.93 13.19
CA VAL A 734 7.74 -39.16 13.02
C VAL A 734 8.30 -38.69 14.35
N THR A 735 9.38 -39.33 14.80
CA THR A 735 10.31 -38.74 15.76
C THR A 735 11.08 -37.62 15.08
N LEU A 736 10.63 -36.37 15.27
CA LEU A 736 11.35 -35.18 14.83
C LEU A 736 12.64 -34.99 15.65
N SER A 737 13.68 -35.72 15.27
CA SER A 737 15.06 -35.48 15.71
C SER A 737 15.47 -34.07 15.28
N ARG A 738 15.31 -33.10 16.20
CA ARG A 738 15.81 -31.74 16.02
C ARG A 738 17.33 -31.83 15.80
N TYR A 739 17.79 -31.56 14.59
CA TYR A 739 19.22 -31.44 14.29
C TYR A 739 19.80 -30.32 15.17
N ARG A 740 20.50 -30.69 16.24
CA ARG A 740 21.38 -29.75 16.94
C ARG A 740 22.50 -29.36 15.99
N HIS A 741 22.92 -28.10 16.07
CA HIS A 741 24.03 -27.55 15.30
C HIS A 741 25.29 -28.44 15.38
N GLY A 742 25.91 -28.73 14.23
CA GLY A 742 27.21 -29.38 14.14
C GLY A 742 27.24 -30.81 13.59
N SER A 743 26.79 -31.04 12.35
CA SER A 743 27.07 -32.25 11.57
C SER A 743 27.57 -31.90 10.16
N SER A 744 28.37 -32.79 9.56
CA SER A 744 29.04 -32.57 8.27
C SER A 744 28.07 -32.42 7.08
N MET A 745 28.49 -31.65 6.07
CA MET A 745 27.79 -31.48 4.78
C MET A 745 27.46 -32.81 4.08
N ALA A 746 28.23 -33.87 4.36
CA ALA A 746 27.99 -35.23 3.89
C ALA A 746 26.65 -35.85 4.39
N GLU A 747 26.00 -35.26 5.40
CA GLU A 747 24.68 -35.72 5.87
C GLU A 747 23.52 -35.02 5.17
N ALA A 748 23.69 -33.76 4.72
CA ALA A 748 22.68 -33.05 3.94
C ALA A 748 22.36 -33.78 2.62
N GLN A 749 23.37 -34.43 2.02
CA GLN A 749 23.21 -35.26 0.82
C GLN A 749 22.41 -36.57 1.05
N LYS A 750 22.12 -36.96 2.30
CA LYS A 750 21.33 -38.17 2.62
C LYS A 750 19.80 -37.92 2.62
N GLY A 751 19.37 -36.69 2.37
CA GLY A 751 17.94 -36.32 2.36
C GLY A 751 17.10 -37.05 1.29
N TRP A 752 15.78 -37.05 1.48
CA TRP A 752 14.80 -37.66 0.56
C TRP A 752 14.87 -37.04 -0.85
N LEU A 753 14.99 -35.71 -0.94
CA LEU A 753 15.08 -34.98 -2.22
C LEU A 753 16.33 -35.35 -3.05
N PRO A 754 17.57 -35.30 -2.51
CA PRO A 754 18.75 -35.86 -3.19
C PRO A 754 18.59 -37.31 -3.65
N ARG A 755 17.97 -38.17 -2.81
CA ARG A 755 17.71 -39.57 -3.18
C ARG A 755 16.74 -39.70 -4.35
N GLN A 756 15.62 -38.97 -4.36
CA GLN A 756 14.70 -38.96 -5.50
C GLN A 756 15.34 -38.42 -6.78
N ARG A 757 16.09 -37.31 -6.71
CA ARG A 757 16.86 -36.79 -7.85
C ARG A 757 17.83 -37.85 -8.40
N SER A 758 18.50 -38.62 -7.54
CA SER A 758 19.38 -39.72 -7.98
C SER A 758 18.61 -40.88 -8.64
N GLY A 759 17.45 -41.28 -8.09
CA GLY A 759 16.63 -42.36 -8.65
C GLY A 759 16.05 -42.04 -10.02
N VAL A 760 15.58 -40.80 -10.21
CA VAL A 760 15.10 -40.31 -11.52
C VAL A 760 16.24 -40.19 -12.52
N ALA A 761 17.45 -39.77 -12.10
CA ALA A 761 18.62 -39.73 -12.96
C ALA A 761 19.09 -41.12 -13.44
N THR A 762 18.87 -42.18 -12.65
CA THR A 762 19.14 -43.58 -13.02
C THR A 762 18.04 -44.26 -13.85
N SER A 763 16.99 -43.53 -14.26
CA SER A 763 15.85 -44.05 -15.00
C SER A 763 15.86 -43.64 -16.48
N ARG A 764 17.05 -43.63 -17.11
CA ARG A 764 17.28 -43.36 -18.54
C ARG A 764 18.13 -44.46 -19.16
#